data_AF-A0A258NHI6-F1
#
_entry.id   AF-A0A258NHI6-F1
#
_cell.length_a   1.000
_cell.length_b   1.000
_cell.length_c   1.000
_cell.angle_alpha   90.00
_cell.angle_beta   90.00
_cell.angle_gamma   90.00
#
_symmetry.space_group_name_H-M   'P 1'
#
loop_
_entity.id
_entity.type
_entity.pdbx_description
1 polymer ?
#
loop_
_entity_poly.entity_id
_entity_poly.type
_entity_poly.pdbx_seq_one_letter_code
_entity_poly.pdbx_strand_id
1 'polypeptide(L)'
;MRDQAPPDRPVSERPANERPAEAPKVPLDGETALVAAVDEGLALIAGTGELPASVHALLNGDPSTSTQAATVGWRRPDAPGDVRSGFVALVPLAALGRGRLSSILFRRPGQPARYALAHRPVPLETVLQAVAEDAGPSAAAVVDGIVEALLAGKPTTRRLLAVAAMAQAVARADGFVEVMGAGEEGVIFLQGWTADLVPGRARVIAIGADVVLAELDSASFPREDLAGRSRGFAGLMAAPETCDVGRLQRILFRARDGWRSISVYERRVHLDPRDVPAHVRAVLPRLTAPTDVLAKLKAAGNRFDGRDTVSELKLPVRLGIDFALVMEGGGVLVSGWLLDCEQHVRAVSLKVGREGVRIDENWTRQARPDVTNAFLADPLFMALDAERHSHGFLAFVPRLAAGSRDLAHLELSLDDASAYRTLPLARAAPRQVLARLASAVEPRATAAEHLVERHLGPMVQSLDRRAAAGRVVSEVGGFDDAAPLALVLGVNEGAEQAGVLLSLLALDPATRALPIVMAVPEHGFDAVAAQVRRLADFYRLQLRLVRAEGAEDVCDALEVGIRASAAEHVLLLCSHILPRTAGWLPRLERAYRARGSKCLVSPTLLFEDDSIRWAGTTLEGEGAARGLTDRLVGYPRAAAIGAEPVDVTAGTTECCILPRAAFIAVEGFSRGYLGIAEKRLDFALKLRLAGTPSAWVPEVEMVCADETIGGAAAAAQAWQSLVRQVDRWAFDRRWSLAVANMRS
;
A
#
# COMPACT_ATOMS: atom_id res chain seq x y z
N MET A 1 -21.51 -21.05 -57.29
CA MET A 1 -22.53 -21.95 -57.86
C MET A 1 -23.23 -22.64 -56.69
N ARG A 2 -24.49 -22.26 -56.46
CA ARG A 2 -25.57 -22.96 -55.72
C ARG A 2 -25.33 -23.26 -54.24
N ASP A 3 -26.00 -22.54 -53.32
CA ASP A 3 -27.41 -22.70 -52.89
C ASP A 3 -27.78 -24.14 -52.56
N GLN A 4 -28.12 -24.39 -51.28
CA GLN A 4 -29.38 -25.04 -50.90
C GLN A 4 -29.61 -25.00 -49.38
N ALA A 5 -30.67 -24.28 -49.00
CA ALA A 5 -31.33 -24.37 -47.70
C ALA A 5 -32.13 -25.68 -47.58
N PRO A 6 -32.36 -26.20 -46.36
CA PRO A 6 -33.28 -27.31 -46.14
C PRO A 6 -34.75 -26.85 -45.99
N PRO A 7 -35.73 -27.74 -46.21
CA PRO A 7 -37.05 -27.38 -46.71
C PRO A 7 -38.11 -27.12 -45.62
N ASP A 8 -39.11 -26.33 -46.03
CA ASP A 8 -40.35 -26.02 -45.35
C ASP A 8 -41.11 -27.26 -44.82
N ARG A 9 -41.55 -27.17 -43.57
CA ARG A 9 -42.65 -27.97 -43.01
C ARG A 9 -43.91 -27.10 -42.92
N PRO A 10 -45.10 -27.68 -43.15
CA PRO A 10 -46.30 -26.92 -43.48
C PRO A 10 -46.81 -26.10 -42.29
N VAL A 11 -47.19 -24.86 -42.59
CA VAL A 11 -47.93 -23.96 -41.72
C VAL A 11 -49.25 -24.63 -41.35
N SER A 12 -49.39 -25.08 -40.10
CA SER A 12 -50.71 -25.40 -39.55
C SER A 12 -51.39 -24.07 -39.24
N GLU A 13 -52.39 -23.72 -40.03
CA GLU A 13 -53.35 -22.65 -39.70
C GLU A 13 -53.86 -22.85 -38.27
N ARG A 14 -53.43 -21.98 -37.35
CA ARG A 14 -54.10 -21.79 -36.07
C ARG A 14 -55.21 -20.76 -36.29
N PRO A 15 -56.43 -21.00 -35.81
CA PRO A 15 -57.53 -20.07 -36.01
C PRO A 15 -57.21 -18.75 -35.34
N ALA A 16 -57.26 -17.67 -36.12
CA ALA A 16 -57.23 -16.31 -35.66
C ALA A 16 -58.52 -16.01 -34.88
N ASN A 17 -58.52 -16.17 -33.56
CA ASN A 17 -59.48 -15.53 -32.67
C ASN A 17 -59.01 -15.51 -31.21
N GLU A 18 -57.97 -14.74 -30.91
CA GLU A 18 -57.74 -14.28 -29.54
C GLU A 18 -57.92 -12.77 -29.52
N ARG A 19 -59.05 -12.33 -28.95
CA ARG A 19 -59.29 -10.94 -28.57
C ARG A 19 -58.12 -10.47 -27.68
N PRO A 20 -57.69 -9.20 -27.73
CA PRO A 20 -56.72 -8.68 -26.75
C PRO A 20 -57.30 -8.92 -25.36
N ALA A 21 -56.60 -9.73 -24.55
CA ALA A 21 -57.02 -10.00 -23.17
C ALA A 21 -57.07 -8.66 -22.43
N GLU A 22 -58.25 -8.30 -21.89
CA GLU A 22 -58.39 -7.16 -21.00
C GLU A 22 -57.35 -7.23 -19.89
N ALA A 23 -56.74 -6.09 -19.54
CA ALA A 23 -55.83 -6.00 -18.42
C ALA A 23 -56.52 -6.55 -17.15
N PRO A 24 -55.87 -7.43 -16.36
CA PRO A 24 -56.49 -8.06 -15.21
C PRO A 24 -56.85 -6.98 -14.17
N LYS A 25 -58.14 -6.87 -13.85
CA LYS A 25 -58.67 -6.00 -12.79
C LYS A 25 -58.72 -6.76 -11.47
N VAL A 26 -58.75 -6.05 -10.33
CA VAL A 26 -58.98 -6.67 -9.02
C VAL A 26 -60.34 -7.40 -9.05
N PRO A 27 -60.39 -8.72 -8.77
CA PRO A 27 -61.63 -9.49 -8.83
C PRO A 27 -62.66 -8.97 -7.83
N LEU A 28 -63.93 -8.96 -8.24
CA LEU A 28 -65.05 -8.38 -7.48
C LEU A 28 -65.98 -9.42 -6.87
N ASP A 29 -65.70 -10.71 -7.06
CA ASP A 29 -66.53 -11.83 -6.62
C ASP A 29 -66.38 -12.15 -5.12
N GLY A 30 -65.36 -11.59 -4.44
CA GLY A 30 -65.06 -11.87 -3.04
C GLY A 30 -64.51 -13.27 -2.78
N GLU A 31 -64.28 -14.08 -3.82
CA GLU A 31 -63.84 -15.47 -3.74
C GLU A 31 -62.54 -15.72 -4.49
N THR A 32 -62.15 -14.83 -5.41
CA THR A 32 -60.89 -14.90 -6.14
C THR A 32 -59.98 -13.73 -5.83
N ALA A 33 -58.67 -13.94 -5.98
CA ALA A 33 -57.67 -12.90 -5.79
C ALA A 33 -56.56 -13.00 -6.85
N LEU A 34 -56.02 -11.85 -7.24
CA LEU A 34 -54.81 -11.78 -8.05
C LEU A 34 -53.61 -12.16 -7.20
N VAL A 35 -52.67 -12.87 -7.80
CA VAL A 35 -51.39 -13.20 -7.17
C VAL A 35 -50.25 -12.79 -8.08
N ALA A 36 -49.30 -12.05 -7.53
CA ALA A 36 -48.01 -11.75 -8.13
C ALA A 36 -46.88 -12.22 -7.21
N ALA A 37 -45.84 -12.81 -7.79
CA ALA A 37 -44.62 -13.10 -7.04
C ALA A 37 -43.79 -11.80 -6.91
N VAL A 38 -43.40 -11.44 -5.69
CA VAL A 38 -42.47 -10.33 -5.43
C VAL A 38 -41.03 -10.86 -5.47
N ASP A 39 -40.79 -11.99 -4.81
CA ASP A 39 -39.58 -12.80 -4.94
C ASP A 39 -39.90 -14.28 -4.64
N GLU A 40 -38.89 -15.13 -4.48
CA GLU A 40 -39.07 -16.57 -4.23
C GLU A 40 -39.73 -16.87 -2.88
N GLY A 41 -39.71 -15.92 -1.93
CA GLY A 41 -40.23 -16.09 -0.58
C GLY A 41 -41.44 -15.23 -0.25
N LEU A 42 -41.93 -14.40 -1.18
CA LEU A 42 -42.99 -13.43 -0.92
C LEU A 42 -43.94 -13.26 -2.12
N ALA A 43 -45.24 -13.38 -1.88
CA ALA A 43 -46.29 -13.08 -2.85
C ALA A 43 -47.10 -11.84 -2.43
N LEU A 44 -47.53 -11.07 -3.42
CA LEU A 44 -48.52 -10.02 -3.29
C LEU A 44 -49.86 -10.57 -3.76
N ILE A 45 -50.87 -10.54 -2.89
CA ILE A 45 -52.22 -11.03 -3.17
C ILE A 45 -53.19 -9.86 -3.08
N ALA A 46 -53.89 -9.55 -4.17
CA ALA A 46 -54.85 -8.46 -4.24
C ALA A 46 -56.27 -8.99 -4.47
N GLY A 47 -57.21 -8.56 -3.63
CA GLY A 47 -58.60 -8.99 -3.70
C GLY A 47 -59.52 -8.03 -2.96
N THR A 48 -60.79 -8.41 -2.82
CA THR A 48 -61.82 -7.62 -2.15
C THR A 48 -62.24 -8.25 -0.85
N GLY A 49 -62.37 -7.45 0.19
CA GLY A 49 -62.77 -7.85 1.53
C GLY A 49 -62.07 -7.01 2.60
N GLU A 50 -62.65 -6.96 3.79
CA GLU A 50 -62.02 -6.31 4.94
C GLU A 50 -61.07 -7.29 5.66
N LEU A 51 -59.80 -6.89 5.76
CA LEU A 51 -58.76 -7.60 6.49
C LEU A 51 -58.08 -6.65 7.50
N PRO A 52 -57.67 -7.13 8.68
CA PRO A 52 -56.85 -6.36 9.61
C PRO A 52 -55.43 -6.19 9.06
N ALA A 53 -54.75 -5.10 9.46
CA ALA A 53 -53.40 -4.74 8.99
C ALA A 53 -52.35 -5.87 9.14
N SER A 54 -52.55 -6.78 10.08
CA SER A 54 -51.85 -8.07 10.12
C SER A 54 -52.85 -9.19 10.33
N VAL A 55 -52.74 -10.25 9.52
CA VAL A 55 -53.67 -11.38 9.52
C VAL A 55 -52.93 -12.70 9.43
N HIS A 56 -53.40 -13.71 10.17
CA HIS A 56 -52.91 -15.07 10.00
C HIS A 56 -53.48 -15.69 8.73
N ALA A 57 -52.61 -16.23 7.88
CA ALA A 57 -52.97 -16.86 6.63
C ALA A 57 -52.54 -18.33 6.61
N LEU A 58 -53.42 -19.22 6.15
CA LEU A 58 -53.09 -20.62 5.85
C LEU A 58 -52.90 -20.77 4.35
N LEU A 59 -51.70 -21.22 3.93
CA LEU A 59 -51.40 -21.45 2.53
C LEU A 59 -52.08 -22.74 2.08
N ASN A 60 -52.79 -22.71 0.95
CA ASN A 60 -53.63 -23.81 0.46
C ASN A 60 -54.67 -24.36 1.47
N GLY A 61 -54.97 -23.59 2.53
CA GLY A 61 -55.86 -24.01 3.61
C GLY A 61 -55.26 -25.03 4.58
N ASP A 62 -53.96 -25.32 4.51
CA ASP A 62 -53.29 -26.31 5.36
C ASP A 62 -52.79 -25.65 6.67
N PRO A 63 -53.26 -26.11 7.85
CA PRO A 63 -52.82 -25.60 9.16
C PRO A 63 -51.30 -25.70 9.39
N SER A 64 -50.61 -26.65 8.76
CA SER A 64 -49.16 -26.83 8.87
C SER A 64 -48.35 -25.78 8.10
N THR A 65 -49.00 -25.06 7.18
CA THR A 65 -48.38 -24.01 6.34
C THR A 65 -48.94 -22.62 6.71
N SER A 66 -48.99 -22.34 8.02
CA SER A 66 -49.46 -21.07 8.57
C SER A 66 -48.40 -19.98 8.49
N THR A 67 -48.79 -18.76 8.12
CA THR A 67 -47.92 -17.58 8.04
C THR A 67 -48.64 -16.33 8.51
N GLN A 68 -47.89 -15.28 8.82
CA GLN A 68 -48.44 -13.95 9.14
C GLN A 68 -48.28 -13.05 7.93
N ALA A 69 -49.39 -12.49 7.45
CA ALA A 69 -49.41 -11.59 6.30
C ALA A 69 -49.64 -10.14 6.75
N ALA A 70 -48.89 -9.21 6.17
CA ALA A 70 -49.14 -7.79 6.31
C ALA A 70 -50.18 -7.39 5.24
N THR A 71 -51.19 -6.61 5.63
CA THR A 71 -52.25 -6.20 4.70
C THR A 71 -52.41 -4.69 4.69
N VAL A 72 -52.76 -4.17 3.51
CA VAL A 72 -53.09 -2.77 3.27
C VAL A 72 -54.46 -2.74 2.63
N GLY A 73 -55.43 -2.11 3.30
CA GLY A 73 -56.80 -2.03 2.84
C GLY A 73 -57.18 -0.62 2.40
N TRP A 74 -58.11 -0.51 1.46
CA TRP A 74 -58.74 0.76 1.06
C TRP A 74 -60.25 0.59 0.95
N ARG A 75 -60.97 1.72 1.02
CA ARG A 75 -62.42 1.75 0.80
C ARG A 75 -62.74 2.05 -0.66
N ARG A 76 -63.77 1.38 -1.18
CA ARG A 76 -64.30 1.52 -2.53
C ARG A 76 -65.64 2.24 -2.44
N PRO A 77 -65.72 3.55 -2.76
CA PRO A 77 -66.90 4.38 -2.45
C PRO A 77 -68.21 3.88 -3.09
N ASP A 78 -68.11 3.26 -4.27
CA ASP A 78 -69.25 2.90 -5.11
C ASP A 78 -69.57 1.38 -5.13
N ALA A 79 -68.94 0.58 -4.26
CA ALA A 79 -69.09 -0.88 -4.26
C ALA A 79 -70.10 -1.42 -3.21
N PRO A 80 -70.97 -2.39 -3.57
CA PRO A 80 -71.96 -2.96 -2.65
C PRO A 80 -71.38 -4.01 -1.68
N GLY A 81 -71.96 -4.10 -0.47
CA GLY A 81 -71.80 -5.23 0.46
C GLY A 81 -70.36 -5.58 0.87
N ASP A 82 -70.04 -6.87 0.92
CA ASP A 82 -68.74 -7.42 1.36
C ASP A 82 -67.55 -7.08 0.44
N VAL A 83 -67.81 -6.39 -0.68
CA VAL A 83 -66.82 -5.95 -1.70
C VAL A 83 -66.49 -4.45 -1.58
N ARG A 84 -66.95 -3.80 -0.49
CA ARG A 84 -66.77 -2.36 -0.19
C ARG A 84 -65.33 -1.98 0.19
N SER A 85 -64.51 -2.97 0.51
CA SER A 85 -63.09 -2.78 0.83
C SER A 85 -62.25 -3.60 -0.13
N GLY A 86 -61.17 -3.02 -0.63
CA GLY A 86 -60.10 -3.75 -1.31
C GLY A 86 -58.96 -4.02 -0.35
N PHE A 87 -58.18 -5.06 -0.59
CA PHE A 87 -56.96 -5.34 0.16
C PHE A 87 -55.83 -5.79 -0.75
N VAL A 88 -54.60 -5.49 -0.31
CA VAL A 88 -53.37 -6.14 -0.73
C VAL A 88 -52.75 -6.81 0.48
N ALA A 89 -52.43 -8.09 0.36
CA ALA A 89 -51.74 -8.88 1.37
C ALA A 89 -50.35 -9.29 0.86
N LEU A 90 -49.32 -8.98 1.63
CA LEU A 90 -47.96 -9.49 1.44
C LEU A 90 -47.80 -10.76 2.26
N VAL A 91 -47.66 -11.89 1.57
CA VAL A 91 -47.74 -13.23 2.15
C VAL A 91 -46.40 -13.93 2.03
N PRO A 92 -45.70 -14.19 3.16
CA PRO A 92 -44.47 -14.98 3.16
C PRO A 92 -44.76 -16.43 2.76
N LEU A 93 -44.02 -16.94 1.78
CA LEU A 93 -44.19 -18.28 1.20
C LEU A 93 -43.27 -19.33 1.81
N ALA A 94 -42.44 -18.98 2.80
CA ALA A 94 -41.47 -19.91 3.39
C ALA A 94 -42.12 -21.20 3.93
N ALA A 95 -43.33 -21.10 4.50
CA ALA A 95 -44.08 -22.23 5.02
C ALA A 95 -44.64 -23.17 3.91
N LEU A 96 -44.64 -22.73 2.65
CA LEU A 96 -45.14 -23.52 1.50
C LEU A 96 -44.12 -24.53 0.96
N GLY A 97 -42.83 -24.33 1.23
CA GLY A 97 -41.75 -25.15 0.69
C GLY A 97 -41.72 -25.15 -0.84
N ARG A 98 -41.70 -26.34 -1.46
CA ARG A 98 -41.74 -26.52 -2.94
C ARG A 98 -43.16 -26.55 -3.53
N GLY A 99 -44.19 -26.35 -2.71
CA GLY A 99 -45.58 -26.38 -3.14
C GLY A 99 -45.97 -25.15 -3.98
N ARG A 100 -47.01 -25.29 -4.80
CA ARG A 100 -47.61 -24.17 -5.53
C ARG A 100 -48.76 -23.57 -4.71
N LEU A 101 -48.83 -22.25 -4.63
CA LEU A 101 -49.94 -21.56 -3.98
C LEU A 101 -51.14 -21.51 -4.92
N SER A 102 -52.23 -22.16 -4.56
CA SER A 102 -53.48 -22.24 -5.34
C SER A 102 -54.68 -21.61 -4.63
N SER A 103 -54.66 -21.57 -3.29
CA SER A 103 -55.66 -20.84 -2.51
C SER A 103 -55.03 -20.31 -1.23
N ILE A 104 -55.63 -19.28 -0.63
CA ILE A 104 -55.23 -18.76 0.67
C ILE A 104 -56.45 -18.58 1.57
N LEU A 105 -56.30 -18.92 2.85
CA LEU A 105 -57.34 -18.74 3.86
C LEU A 105 -56.87 -17.73 4.91
N PHE A 106 -57.51 -16.57 4.96
CA PHE A 106 -57.22 -15.54 5.97
C PHE A 106 -58.12 -15.72 7.20
N ARG A 107 -57.51 -15.82 8.38
CA ARG A 107 -58.20 -15.88 9.67
C ARG A 107 -58.49 -14.47 10.18
N ARG A 108 -59.60 -13.90 9.74
CA ARG A 108 -60.12 -12.59 10.20
C ARG A 108 -61.09 -12.75 11.37
N PRO A 109 -61.34 -11.69 12.17
CA PRO A 109 -62.41 -11.68 13.17
C PRO A 109 -63.76 -12.00 12.51
N GLY A 110 -64.46 -13.03 13.00
CA GLY A 110 -65.66 -13.57 12.37
C GLY A 110 -65.38 -14.86 11.57
N GLN A 111 -65.94 -14.98 10.36
CA GLN A 111 -65.72 -16.16 9.50
C GLN A 111 -64.42 -16.03 8.67
N PRO A 112 -63.60 -17.09 8.61
CA PRO A 112 -62.42 -17.15 7.73
C PRO A 112 -62.78 -16.88 6.26
N ALA A 113 -61.99 -16.08 5.57
CA ALA A 113 -62.18 -15.79 4.15
C ALA A 113 -61.21 -16.61 3.30
N ARG A 114 -61.74 -17.39 2.36
CA ARG A 114 -60.95 -18.21 1.43
C ARG A 114 -60.93 -17.57 0.06
N TYR A 115 -59.74 -17.40 -0.50
CA TYR A 115 -59.55 -16.87 -1.86
C TYR A 115 -58.88 -17.93 -2.74
N ALA A 116 -59.49 -18.24 -3.88
CA ALA A 116 -58.86 -19.00 -4.95
C ALA A 116 -57.94 -18.09 -5.76
N LEU A 117 -56.71 -18.53 -6.01
CA LEU A 117 -55.73 -17.74 -6.77
C LEU A 117 -55.75 -18.16 -8.24
N ALA A 118 -55.65 -17.18 -9.15
CA ALA A 118 -55.63 -17.44 -10.58
C ALA A 118 -54.57 -18.48 -10.98
N HIS A 119 -54.90 -19.36 -11.94
CA HIS A 119 -54.04 -20.46 -12.41
C HIS A 119 -52.73 -20.00 -13.07
N ARG A 120 -52.46 -18.71 -13.21
CA ARG A 120 -51.19 -18.17 -13.67
C ARG A 120 -50.87 -16.91 -12.86
N PRO A 121 -49.69 -16.83 -12.20
CA PRO A 121 -49.25 -15.60 -11.55
C PRO A 121 -49.22 -14.46 -12.56
N VAL A 122 -49.75 -13.31 -12.17
CA VAL A 122 -49.76 -12.09 -12.98
C VAL A 122 -48.46 -11.33 -12.71
N PRO A 123 -47.87 -10.63 -13.70
CA PRO A 123 -46.73 -9.75 -13.44
C PRO A 123 -47.05 -8.72 -12.35
N LEU A 124 -46.09 -8.47 -11.47
CA LEU A 124 -46.26 -7.58 -10.30
C LEU A 124 -46.74 -6.18 -10.72
N GLU A 125 -46.15 -5.61 -11.77
CA GLU A 125 -46.53 -4.31 -12.33
C GLU A 125 -48.01 -4.24 -12.69
N THR A 126 -48.55 -5.31 -13.28
CA THR A 126 -49.96 -5.36 -13.69
C THR A 126 -50.91 -5.45 -12.49
N VAL A 127 -50.54 -6.20 -11.44
CA VAL A 127 -51.34 -6.25 -10.20
C VAL A 127 -51.30 -4.89 -9.50
N LEU A 128 -50.15 -4.23 -9.46
CA LEU A 128 -50.00 -2.91 -8.87
C LEU A 128 -50.81 -1.84 -9.62
N GLN A 129 -50.81 -1.90 -10.95
CA GLN A 129 -51.64 -1.01 -11.77
C GLN A 129 -53.13 -1.23 -11.49
N ALA A 130 -53.57 -2.49 -11.43
CA ALA A 130 -54.96 -2.82 -11.10
C ALA A 130 -55.37 -2.34 -9.69
N VAL A 131 -54.46 -2.45 -8.70
CA VAL A 131 -54.68 -1.94 -7.34
C VAL A 131 -54.73 -0.41 -7.32
N ALA A 132 -53.83 0.28 -8.03
CA ALA A 132 -53.80 1.73 -8.07
C ALA A 132 -55.06 2.30 -8.75
N GLU A 133 -55.53 1.66 -9.83
CA GLU A 133 -56.78 2.02 -10.51
C GLU A 133 -58.00 1.78 -9.61
N ASP A 134 -58.08 0.65 -8.90
CA ASP A 134 -59.20 0.34 -8.00
C ASP A 134 -59.20 1.18 -6.71
N ALA A 135 -58.03 1.53 -6.17
CA ALA A 135 -57.90 2.36 -4.97
C ALA A 135 -58.22 3.84 -5.22
N GLY A 136 -58.19 4.30 -6.47
CA GLY A 136 -58.57 5.65 -6.88
C GLY A 136 -57.86 6.73 -6.04
N PRO A 137 -58.61 7.63 -5.34
CA PRO A 137 -58.01 8.67 -4.50
C PRO A 137 -57.11 8.15 -3.36
N SER A 138 -57.27 6.89 -2.94
CA SER A 138 -56.47 6.26 -1.89
C SER A 138 -55.19 5.58 -2.41
N ALA A 139 -54.95 5.56 -3.73
CA ALA A 139 -53.83 4.84 -4.33
C ALA A 139 -52.47 5.19 -3.71
N ALA A 140 -52.19 6.47 -3.44
CA ALA A 140 -50.94 6.89 -2.80
C ALA A 140 -50.75 6.28 -1.40
N ALA A 141 -51.80 6.29 -0.57
CA ALA A 141 -51.75 5.71 0.78
C ALA A 141 -51.63 4.18 0.75
N VAL A 142 -52.24 3.53 -0.25
CA VAL A 142 -52.11 2.07 -0.44
C VAL A 142 -50.70 1.69 -0.87
N VAL A 143 -50.14 2.41 -1.86
CA VAL A 143 -48.76 2.18 -2.31
C VAL A 143 -47.77 2.43 -1.17
N ASP A 144 -47.98 3.48 -0.37
CA ASP A 144 -47.18 3.76 0.82
C ASP A 144 -47.16 2.59 1.80
N GLY A 145 -48.33 2.05 2.14
CA GLY A 145 -48.44 0.90 3.04
C GLY A 145 -47.73 -0.33 2.48
N ILE A 146 -47.82 -0.57 1.17
CA ILE A 146 -47.16 -1.72 0.53
C ILE A 146 -45.63 -1.51 0.52
N VAL A 147 -45.15 -0.31 0.22
CA VAL A 147 -43.71 0.02 0.24
C VAL A 147 -43.15 -0.12 1.65
N GLU A 148 -43.81 0.40 2.67
CA GLU A 148 -43.39 0.26 4.08
C GLU A 148 -43.31 -1.22 4.48
N ALA A 149 -44.29 -2.02 4.10
CA ALA A 149 -44.31 -3.45 4.39
C ALA A 149 -43.25 -4.25 3.60
N LEU A 150 -42.91 -3.85 2.36
CA LEU A 150 -41.84 -4.45 1.57
C LEU A 150 -40.44 -4.07 2.06
N LEU A 151 -40.28 -2.86 2.60
CA LEU A 151 -39.04 -2.37 3.22
C LEU A 151 -38.85 -2.88 4.65
N ALA A 152 -39.85 -3.54 5.24
CA ALA A 152 -39.73 -4.16 6.56
C ALA A 152 -38.70 -5.31 6.52
N GLY A 153 -37.71 -5.27 7.41
CA GLY A 153 -36.62 -6.25 7.45
C GLY A 153 -35.46 -5.91 6.50
N LYS A 154 -34.72 -6.93 6.02
CA LYS A 154 -33.65 -6.78 5.02
C LYS A 154 -34.22 -7.08 3.62
N PRO A 155 -34.45 -6.07 2.77
CA PRO A 155 -35.05 -6.30 1.46
C PRO A 155 -34.05 -6.98 0.50
N THR A 156 -34.55 -7.87 -0.34
CA THR A 156 -33.80 -8.48 -1.46
C THR A 156 -33.73 -7.50 -2.64
N THR A 157 -32.81 -7.70 -3.59
CA THR A 157 -32.72 -6.87 -4.81
C THR A 157 -34.03 -6.83 -5.59
N ARG A 158 -34.74 -7.96 -5.71
CA ARG A 158 -36.07 -8.02 -6.35
C ARG A 158 -37.12 -7.19 -5.60
N ARG A 159 -37.12 -7.21 -4.26
CA ARG A 159 -38.01 -6.37 -3.45
C ARG A 159 -37.68 -4.88 -3.62
N LEU A 160 -36.40 -4.52 -3.68
CA LEU A 160 -36.00 -3.12 -3.89
C LEU A 160 -36.43 -2.61 -5.27
N LEU A 161 -36.30 -3.41 -6.33
CA LEU A 161 -36.80 -3.08 -7.66
C LEU A 161 -38.32 -2.86 -7.65
N ALA A 162 -39.07 -3.75 -6.99
CA ALA A 162 -40.52 -3.60 -6.83
C ALA A 162 -40.88 -2.31 -6.06
N VAL A 163 -40.20 -2.05 -4.94
CA VAL A 163 -40.39 -0.84 -4.13
C VAL A 163 -40.09 0.42 -4.94
N ALA A 164 -38.99 0.44 -5.71
CA ALA A 164 -38.64 1.58 -6.55
C ALA A 164 -39.68 1.83 -7.65
N ALA A 165 -40.14 0.79 -8.34
CA ALA A 165 -41.18 0.91 -9.35
C ALA A 165 -42.49 1.46 -8.76
N MET A 166 -42.88 0.96 -7.59
CA MET A 166 -44.08 1.40 -6.86
C MET A 166 -43.97 2.87 -6.42
N ALA A 167 -42.89 3.21 -5.73
CA ALA A 167 -42.66 4.57 -5.27
C ALA A 167 -42.57 5.54 -6.45
N GLN A 168 -41.93 5.15 -7.56
CA GLN A 168 -41.82 5.96 -8.77
C GLN A 168 -43.16 6.23 -9.45
N ALA A 169 -44.08 5.25 -9.46
CA ALA A 169 -45.39 5.41 -10.11
C ALA A 169 -46.27 6.47 -9.43
N VAL A 170 -46.12 6.65 -8.11
CA VAL A 170 -46.89 7.65 -7.32
C VAL A 170 -46.09 8.90 -6.99
N ALA A 171 -44.77 8.90 -7.19
CA ALA A 171 -43.90 10.01 -6.83
C ALA A 171 -44.18 11.25 -7.69
N ARG A 172 -44.38 12.39 -7.03
CA ARG A 172 -44.44 13.69 -7.70
C ARG A 172 -43.02 14.24 -7.91
N ALA A 173 -42.78 14.91 -9.03
CA ALA A 173 -41.51 15.56 -9.29
C ALA A 173 -41.26 16.68 -8.27
N ASP A 174 -40.06 16.71 -7.69
CA ASP A 174 -39.67 17.61 -6.61
C ASP A 174 -38.22 18.10 -6.76
N GLY A 175 -37.91 18.62 -7.94
CA GLY A 175 -36.64 19.28 -8.23
C GLY A 175 -35.57 18.38 -8.83
N PHE A 176 -34.34 18.89 -8.82
CA PHE A 176 -33.22 18.32 -9.56
C PHE A 176 -31.92 18.27 -8.76
N VAL A 177 -31.11 17.23 -9.03
CA VAL A 177 -29.68 17.20 -8.69
C VAL A 177 -28.92 17.85 -9.83
N GLU A 178 -28.13 18.88 -9.52
CA GLU A 178 -27.37 19.68 -10.48
C GLU A 178 -25.86 19.41 -10.38
N VAL A 179 -25.37 19.07 -9.19
CA VAL A 179 -23.96 18.77 -8.92
C VAL A 179 -23.88 17.47 -8.13
N MET A 180 -22.95 16.61 -8.53
CA MET A 180 -22.71 15.33 -7.86
C MET A 180 -21.26 14.91 -7.98
N GLY A 181 -20.78 14.13 -7.02
CA GLY A 181 -19.41 13.61 -7.04
C GLY A 181 -19.25 12.41 -6.13
N ALA A 182 -18.36 11.49 -6.50
CA ALA A 182 -18.00 10.37 -5.65
C ALA A 182 -17.02 10.85 -4.58
N GLY A 183 -17.39 10.72 -3.31
CA GLY A 183 -16.49 10.90 -2.18
C GLY A 183 -15.78 9.60 -1.79
N GLU A 184 -14.95 9.67 -0.75
CA GLU A 184 -14.31 8.49 -0.17
C GLU A 184 -15.34 7.52 0.47
N GLU A 185 -14.95 6.25 0.54
CA GLU A 185 -15.75 5.17 1.16
C GLU A 185 -17.14 4.94 0.54
N GLY A 186 -17.33 5.35 -0.72
CA GLY A 186 -18.59 5.14 -1.44
C GLY A 186 -19.70 6.12 -1.07
N VAL A 187 -19.38 7.18 -0.30
CA VAL A 187 -20.30 8.29 -0.02
C VAL A 187 -20.40 9.19 -1.25
N ILE A 188 -21.61 9.56 -1.65
CA ILE A 188 -21.86 10.42 -2.81
C ILE A 188 -22.27 11.80 -2.33
N PHE A 189 -21.58 12.83 -2.78
CA PHE A 189 -22.03 14.21 -2.59
C PHE A 189 -23.07 14.58 -3.63
N LEU A 190 -24.15 15.23 -3.20
CA LEU A 190 -25.24 15.68 -4.04
C LEU A 190 -25.61 17.12 -3.70
N GLN A 191 -25.87 17.93 -4.72
CA GLN A 191 -26.40 19.28 -4.56
C GLN A 191 -27.38 19.61 -5.69
N GLY A 192 -28.43 20.36 -5.35
CA GLY A 192 -29.41 20.84 -6.31
C GLY A 192 -30.51 21.62 -5.61
N TRP A 193 -31.76 21.41 -6.01
CA TRP A 193 -32.92 22.04 -5.38
C TRP A 193 -34.10 21.08 -5.26
N THR A 194 -34.97 21.37 -4.29
CA THR A 194 -36.14 20.57 -3.90
C THR A 194 -37.13 21.47 -3.16
N ALA A 195 -38.43 21.19 -3.26
CA ALA A 195 -39.45 21.90 -2.50
C ALA A 195 -39.72 21.22 -1.14
N ASP A 196 -39.73 19.89 -1.10
CA ASP A 196 -40.29 19.12 0.03
C ASP A 196 -39.25 18.32 0.85
N LEU A 197 -37.98 18.28 0.45
CA LEU A 197 -36.94 17.61 1.24
C LEU A 197 -36.63 18.40 2.52
N VAL A 198 -36.90 17.77 3.67
CA VAL A 198 -36.62 18.35 4.99
C VAL A 198 -35.14 18.15 5.34
N PRO A 199 -34.40 19.20 5.75
CA PRO A 199 -33.02 19.06 6.22
C PRO A 199 -32.92 18.09 7.39
N GLY A 200 -31.92 17.21 7.33
CA GLY A 200 -31.75 16.10 8.27
C GLY A 200 -31.43 14.80 7.55
N ARG A 201 -31.52 13.69 8.28
CA ARG A 201 -31.33 12.34 7.74
C ARG A 201 -32.64 11.81 7.16
N ALA A 202 -32.61 11.36 5.92
CA ALA A 202 -33.72 10.71 5.24
C ALA A 202 -33.28 9.38 4.64
N ARG A 203 -34.15 8.36 4.67
CA ARG A 203 -33.96 7.15 3.87
C ARG A 203 -34.44 7.44 2.45
N VAL A 204 -33.62 7.11 1.47
CA VAL A 204 -33.89 7.39 0.07
C VAL A 204 -33.66 6.13 -0.78
N ILE A 205 -34.36 6.06 -1.91
CA ILE A 205 -34.15 5.04 -2.93
C ILE A 205 -33.45 5.71 -4.10
N ALA A 206 -32.18 5.35 -4.30
CA ALA A 206 -31.39 5.84 -5.42
C ALA A 206 -31.55 4.89 -6.61
N ILE A 207 -31.94 5.43 -7.76
CA ILE A 207 -32.19 4.68 -8.98
C ILE A 207 -31.12 5.08 -10.00
N GLY A 208 -30.27 4.13 -10.37
CA GLY A 208 -29.26 4.27 -11.41
C GLY A 208 -29.17 3.02 -12.28
N ALA A 209 -27.97 2.44 -12.42
CA ALA A 209 -27.82 1.11 -13.02
C ALA A 209 -28.52 0.04 -12.18
N ASP A 210 -28.36 0.17 -10.86
CA ASP A 210 -29.01 -0.64 -9.84
C ASP A 210 -29.90 0.26 -8.97
N VAL A 211 -30.85 -0.36 -8.27
CA VAL A 211 -31.70 0.31 -7.28
C VAL A 211 -31.15 0.01 -5.90
N VAL A 212 -30.74 1.06 -5.18
CA VAL A 212 -30.15 0.93 -3.85
C VAL A 212 -30.94 1.74 -2.81
N LEU A 213 -31.10 1.16 -1.63
CA LEU A 213 -31.62 1.86 -0.46
C LEU A 213 -30.44 2.55 0.24
N ALA A 214 -30.51 3.86 0.37
CA ALA A 214 -29.43 4.69 0.92
C ALA A 214 -29.93 5.62 2.03
N GLU A 215 -29.00 6.15 2.82
CA GLU A 215 -29.25 7.24 3.75
C GLU A 215 -28.70 8.54 3.17
N LEU A 216 -29.52 9.59 3.17
CA LEU A 216 -29.15 10.93 2.73
C LEU A 216 -29.17 11.88 3.94
N ASP A 217 -28.00 12.37 4.34
CA ASP A 217 -27.87 13.48 5.29
C ASP A 217 -27.87 14.79 4.49
N SER A 218 -28.96 15.56 4.57
CA SER A 218 -29.19 16.75 3.75
C SER A 218 -29.28 18.04 4.56
N ALA A 219 -28.75 19.12 3.99
CA ALA A 219 -28.86 20.48 4.46
C ALA A 219 -29.53 21.35 3.40
N SER A 220 -30.19 22.44 3.80
CA SER A 220 -30.81 23.40 2.87
C SER A 220 -30.12 24.75 2.88
N PHE A 221 -30.25 25.51 1.79
CA PHE A 221 -29.80 26.89 1.69
C PHE A 221 -30.77 27.72 0.81
N PRO A 222 -30.88 29.04 1.03
CA PRO A 222 -31.75 29.89 0.24
C PRO A 222 -31.21 30.08 -1.19
N ARG A 223 -32.13 30.11 -2.16
CA ARG A 223 -31.87 30.38 -3.58
C ARG A 223 -32.82 31.48 -4.06
N GLU A 224 -32.26 32.57 -4.55
CA GLU A 224 -33.03 33.75 -4.99
C GLU A 224 -33.82 33.49 -6.27
N ASP A 225 -33.30 32.61 -7.14
CA ASP A 225 -33.89 32.23 -8.41
C ASP A 225 -35.13 31.32 -8.27
N LEU A 226 -35.38 30.75 -7.09
CA LEU A 226 -36.50 29.84 -6.82
C LEU A 226 -37.72 30.53 -6.19
N ALA A 227 -37.72 31.87 -6.11
CA ALA A 227 -38.84 32.71 -5.66
C ALA A 227 -39.48 32.25 -4.33
N GLY A 228 -38.69 31.67 -3.41
CA GLY A 228 -39.12 31.20 -2.10
C GLY A 228 -40.02 29.96 -2.07
N ARG A 229 -40.35 29.37 -3.23
CA ARG A 229 -41.20 28.16 -3.32
C ARG A 229 -40.41 26.86 -3.16
N SER A 230 -39.09 26.90 -3.38
CA SER A 230 -38.18 25.77 -3.26
C SER A 230 -36.85 26.23 -2.67
N ARG A 231 -36.06 25.29 -2.14
CA ARG A 231 -34.77 25.58 -1.51
C ARG A 231 -33.66 24.81 -2.22
N GLY A 232 -32.45 25.38 -2.19
CA GLY A 232 -31.27 24.60 -2.52
C GLY A 232 -31.02 23.54 -1.46
N PHE A 233 -30.53 22.37 -1.85
CA PHE A 233 -30.06 21.36 -0.91
C PHE A 233 -28.64 20.91 -1.25
N ALA A 234 -27.89 20.51 -0.22
CA ALA A 234 -26.61 19.82 -0.35
C ALA A 234 -26.60 18.67 0.66
N GLY A 235 -26.10 17.50 0.27
CA GLY A 235 -26.13 16.33 1.14
C GLY A 235 -25.12 15.26 0.77
N LEU A 236 -24.92 14.35 1.73
CA LEU A 236 -24.09 13.17 1.60
C LEU A 236 -24.99 11.94 1.61
N MET A 237 -24.91 11.15 0.54
CA MET A 237 -25.66 9.91 0.38
C MET A 237 -24.73 8.73 0.63
N ALA A 238 -25.03 7.91 1.64
CA ALA A 238 -24.31 6.68 1.96
C ALA A 238 -25.19 5.47 1.64
N ALA A 239 -24.68 4.54 0.85
CA ALA A 239 -25.37 3.30 0.50
C ALA A 239 -24.57 2.08 1.00
N PRO A 240 -25.24 1.00 1.45
CA PRO A 240 -24.56 -0.26 1.82
C PRO A 240 -23.85 -0.93 0.65
N GLU A 241 -24.37 -0.73 -0.57
CA GLU A 241 -23.80 -1.23 -1.82
C GLU A 241 -23.26 -0.04 -2.62
N THR A 242 -22.16 -0.25 -3.35
CA THR A 242 -21.51 0.81 -4.13
C THR A 242 -22.43 1.30 -5.24
N CYS A 243 -22.83 2.57 -5.17
CA CYS A 243 -23.64 3.20 -6.20
C CYS A 243 -22.74 3.92 -7.22
N ASP A 244 -22.92 3.63 -8.51
CA ASP A 244 -22.22 4.35 -9.59
C ASP A 244 -22.83 5.75 -9.76
N VAL A 245 -22.08 6.76 -9.28
CA VAL A 245 -22.42 8.18 -9.41
C VAL A 245 -22.73 8.54 -10.86
N GLY A 246 -21.94 8.07 -11.84
CA GLY A 246 -22.14 8.40 -13.25
C GLY A 246 -23.51 8.00 -13.79
N ARG A 247 -24.08 6.91 -13.26
CA ARG A 247 -25.34 6.28 -13.71
C ARG A 247 -26.54 6.60 -12.85
N LEU A 248 -26.40 7.37 -11.77
CA LEU A 248 -27.54 7.80 -10.96
C LEU A 248 -28.49 8.67 -11.80
N GLN A 249 -29.77 8.32 -11.82
CA GLN A 249 -30.80 8.98 -12.62
C GLN A 249 -31.81 9.75 -11.76
N ARG A 250 -32.17 9.22 -10.58
CA ARG A 250 -33.12 9.87 -9.68
C ARG A 250 -33.01 9.36 -8.25
N ILE A 251 -33.55 10.14 -7.34
CA ILE A 251 -33.67 9.82 -5.92
C ILE A 251 -35.13 9.93 -5.53
N LEU A 252 -35.68 8.89 -4.91
CA LEU A 252 -37.02 8.88 -4.34
C LEU A 252 -36.94 9.01 -2.83
N PHE A 253 -37.77 9.87 -2.25
CA PHE A 253 -37.87 10.05 -0.81
C PHE A 253 -39.32 10.27 -0.39
N ARG A 254 -39.61 10.02 0.90
CA ARG A 254 -40.93 10.19 1.49
C ARG A 254 -41.06 11.58 2.10
N ALA A 255 -41.95 12.40 1.55
CA ALA A 255 -42.35 13.68 2.13
C ALA A 255 -43.59 13.50 3.03
N ARG A 256 -44.11 14.60 3.60
CA ARG A 256 -45.28 14.57 4.50
C ARG A 256 -46.57 14.16 3.79
N ASP A 257 -46.69 14.40 2.49
CA ASP A 257 -47.88 14.20 1.67
C ASP A 257 -47.69 13.14 0.57
N GLY A 258 -46.68 12.26 0.73
CA GLY A 258 -46.43 11.10 -0.14
C GLY A 258 -45.01 11.07 -0.70
N TRP A 259 -44.79 10.23 -1.73
CA TRP A 259 -43.49 10.09 -2.38
C TRP A 259 -43.16 11.28 -3.29
N ARG A 260 -41.89 11.65 -3.28
CA ARG A 260 -41.29 12.70 -4.12
C ARG A 260 -40.10 12.15 -4.87
N SER A 261 -39.84 12.71 -6.05
CA SER A 261 -38.69 12.36 -6.89
C SER A 261 -37.84 13.58 -7.22
N ILE A 262 -36.57 13.53 -6.85
CA ILE A 262 -35.53 14.44 -7.31
C ILE A 262 -34.85 13.79 -8.51
N SER A 263 -34.95 14.38 -9.69
CA SER A 263 -34.35 13.82 -10.91
C SER A 263 -32.95 14.37 -11.11
N VAL A 264 -32.06 13.59 -11.71
CA VAL A 264 -30.71 14.07 -12.03
C VAL A 264 -30.77 14.89 -13.32
N TYR A 265 -30.28 16.14 -13.27
CA TYR A 265 -30.35 17.06 -14.39
C TYR A 265 -29.46 16.60 -15.56
N GLU A 266 -29.93 16.73 -16.81
CA GLU A 266 -29.18 16.24 -17.98
C GLU A 266 -27.81 16.91 -18.12
N ARG A 267 -27.72 18.21 -17.81
CA ARG A 267 -26.48 19.00 -17.87
C ARG A 267 -25.79 19.15 -16.51
N ARG A 268 -25.91 18.13 -15.65
CA ARG A 268 -25.27 18.11 -14.32
C ARG A 268 -23.74 18.24 -14.39
N VAL A 269 -23.18 18.76 -13.31
CA VAL A 269 -21.73 18.79 -13.07
C VAL A 269 -21.33 17.53 -12.31
N HIS A 270 -20.45 16.74 -12.90
CA HIS A 270 -19.74 15.67 -12.21
C HIS A 270 -18.43 16.22 -11.66
N LEU A 271 -18.33 16.30 -10.33
CA LEU A 271 -17.09 16.64 -9.66
C LEU A 271 -16.14 15.45 -9.70
N ASP A 272 -14.87 15.71 -10.01
CA ASP A 272 -13.82 14.74 -9.73
C ASP A 272 -13.81 14.47 -8.22
N PRO A 273 -13.56 13.22 -7.76
CA PRO A 273 -13.48 12.91 -6.34
C PRO A 273 -12.59 13.86 -5.53
N ARG A 274 -11.55 14.42 -6.15
CA ARG A 274 -10.64 15.40 -5.53
C ARG A 274 -11.27 16.77 -5.32
N ASP A 275 -12.23 17.16 -6.14
CA ASP A 275 -12.86 18.48 -6.06
C ASP A 275 -14.04 18.50 -5.07
N VAL A 276 -14.55 17.32 -4.70
CA VAL A 276 -15.70 17.19 -3.77
C VAL A 276 -15.45 17.89 -2.43
N PRO A 277 -14.33 17.69 -1.70
CA PRO A 277 -14.10 18.36 -0.42
C PRO A 277 -14.07 19.89 -0.55
N ALA A 278 -13.37 20.41 -1.56
CA ALA A 278 -13.29 21.84 -1.82
C ALA A 278 -14.68 22.44 -2.09
N HIS A 279 -15.49 21.75 -2.87
CA HIS A 279 -16.85 22.16 -3.18
C HIS A 279 -17.76 22.14 -1.96
N VAL A 280 -17.69 21.09 -1.13
CA VAL A 280 -18.41 21.01 0.15
C VAL A 280 -18.04 22.19 1.07
N ARG A 281 -16.74 22.51 1.20
CA ARG A 281 -16.27 23.67 2.00
C ARG A 281 -16.85 24.99 1.49
N ALA A 282 -16.94 25.18 0.18
CA ALA A 282 -17.45 26.42 -0.40
C ALA A 282 -18.93 26.64 -0.11
N VAL A 283 -19.73 25.57 -0.05
CA VAL A 283 -21.17 25.66 0.20
C VAL A 283 -21.50 25.68 1.70
N LEU A 284 -20.68 25.06 2.54
CA LEU A 284 -20.90 24.87 3.99
C LEU A 284 -21.36 26.14 4.75
N PRO A 285 -20.79 27.35 4.54
CA PRO A 285 -21.17 28.55 5.28
C PRO A 285 -22.63 28.99 5.07
N ARG A 286 -23.26 28.53 3.99
CA ARG A 286 -24.64 28.90 3.60
C ARG A 286 -25.68 27.85 4.02
N LEU A 287 -25.24 26.71 4.55
CA LEU A 287 -26.08 25.56 4.84
C LEU A 287 -26.81 25.70 6.18
N THR A 288 -28.05 25.21 6.22
CA THR A 288 -28.88 25.10 7.42
C THR A 288 -29.35 23.65 7.55
N ALA A 289 -28.97 22.99 8.65
CA ALA A 289 -29.32 21.60 8.97
C ALA A 289 -29.16 21.33 10.47
N PRO A 290 -29.63 20.18 10.98
CA PRO A 290 -29.26 19.68 12.30
C PRO A 290 -27.74 19.58 12.50
N THR A 291 -27.28 19.73 13.75
CA THR A 291 -25.85 19.81 14.10
C THR A 291 -25.05 18.57 13.66
N ASP A 292 -25.64 17.38 13.74
CA ASP A 292 -25.00 16.12 13.32
C ASP A 292 -24.77 16.06 11.81
N VAL A 293 -25.72 16.55 11.01
CA VAL A 293 -25.60 16.64 9.54
C VAL A 293 -24.56 17.68 9.14
N LEU A 294 -24.56 18.85 9.78
CA LEU A 294 -23.55 19.88 9.55
C LEU A 294 -22.14 19.39 9.92
N ALA A 295 -22.00 18.61 11.00
CA ALA A 295 -20.74 17.99 11.39
C ALA A 295 -20.22 17.01 10.32
N LYS A 296 -21.10 16.18 9.74
CA LYS A 296 -20.74 15.26 8.64
C LYS A 296 -20.31 16.01 7.38
N LEU A 297 -21.04 17.05 7.00
CA LEU A 297 -20.68 17.90 5.85
C LEU A 297 -19.36 18.64 6.10
N LYS A 298 -19.15 19.15 7.32
CA LYS A 298 -17.87 19.75 7.73
C LYS A 298 -16.73 18.73 7.63
N ALA A 299 -16.93 17.50 8.11
CA ALA A 299 -15.94 16.43 8.00
C ALA A 299 -15.61 16.08 6.54
N ALA A 300 -16.63 16.00 5.67
CA ALA A 300 -16.42 15.75 4.23
C ALA A 300 -15.67 16.91 3.54
N GLY A 301 -15.98 18.16 3.89
CA GLY A 301 -15.26 19.33 3.37
C GLY A 301 -13.83 19.43 3.91
N ASN A 302 -13.59 18.97 5.13
CA ASN A 302 -12.26 18.94 5.73
C ASN A 302 -11.37 17.83 5.17
N ARG A 303 -11.76 17.07 4.13
CA ARG A 303 -10.89 16.06 3.52
C ARG A 303 -9.82 16.69 2.60
N PHE A 304 -8.80 15.90 2.29
CA PHE A 304 -7.72 16.28 1.39
C PHE A 304 -8.20 16.40 -0.06
N ASP A 305 -7.98 17.57 -0.68
CA ASP A 305 -8.33 17.88 -2.08
C ASP A 305 -7.09 18.11 -2.96
N GLY A 306 -5.89 17.74 -2.48
CA GLY A 306 -4.64 17.97 -3.21
C GLY A 306 -4.02 19.35 -3.01
N ARG A 307 -4.65 20.23 -2.22
CA ARG A 307 -4.11 21.56 -1.89
C ARG A 307 -3.38 21.55 -0.56
N ASP A 308 -2.47 22.50 -0.42
CA ASP A 308 -1.85 22.81 0.86
C ASP A 308 -2.76 23.75 1.66
N THR A 309 -3.28 23.26 2.77
CA THR A 309 -4.12 24.05 3.69
C THR A 309 -3.36 24.46 4.94
N VAL A 310 -2.16 23.93 5.19
CA VAL A 310 -1.35 24.33 6.36
C VAL A 310 -0.87 25.77 6.20
N SER A 311 -0.47 26.17 4.99
CA SER A 311 -0.06 27.56 4.70
C SER A 311 -1.17 28.59 4.89
N GLU A 312 -2.44 28.18 4.81
CA GLU A 312 -3.61 29.05 4.96
C GLU A 312 -4.13 29.14 6.41
N LEU A 313 -3.52 28.39 7.35
CA LEU A 313 -3.93 28.41 8.75
C LEU A 313 -3.73 29.80 9.36
N LYS A 314 -4.79 30.27 10.03
CA LYS A 314 -4.78 31.47 10.89
C LYS A 314 -4.19 31.21 12.27
N LEU A 315 -3.81 29.96 12.56
CA LEU A 315 -3.09 29.56 13.77
C LEU A 315 -1.58 29.67 13.52
N PRO A 316 -0.76 29.83 14.58
CA PRO A 316 0.71 29.83 14.49
C PRO A 316 1.26 28.42 14.26
N VAL A 317 0.88 27.85 13.12
CA VAL A 317 1.30 26.52 12.67
C VAL A 317 1.81 26.63 11.23
N ARG A 318 3.06 26.25 10.99
CA ARG A 318 3.64 26.16 9.64
C ARG A 318 4.44 24.87 9.49
N LEU A 319 4.38 24.31 8.29
CA LEU A 319 5.05 23.06 7.93
C LEU A 319 5.81 23.27 6.62
N GLY A 320 7.08 22.90 6.61
CA GLY A 320 7.88 22.79 5.40
C GLY A 320 8.36 21.36 5.19
N ILE A 321 8.52 20.97 3.93
CA ILE A 321 9.02 19.64 3.55
C ILE A 321 10.33 19.87 2.81
N ASP A 322 11.40 19.29 3.32
CA ASP A 322 12.72 19.35 2.68
C ASP A 322 12.80 18.28 1.59
N PHE A 323 12.38 17.05 1.90
CA PHE A 323 12.22 15.97 0.94
C PHE A 323 11.25 14.88 1.42
N ALA A 324 10.65 14.18 0.47
CA ALA A 324 9.92 12.94 0.70
C ALA A 324 10.38 11.90 -0.33
N LEU A 325 10.96 10.79 0.15
CA LEU A 325 11.63 9.81 -0.68
C LEU A 325 10.96 8.45 -0.54
N VAL A 326 10.61 7.86 -1.67
CA VAL A 326 10.14 6.47 -1.75
C VAL A 326 11.34 5.58 -2.07
N MET A 327 11.52 4.56 -1.24
CA MET A 327 12.56 3.56 -1.42
C MET A 327 11.90 2.28 -1.92
N GLU A 328 12.32 1.79 -3.08
CA GLU A 328 11.78 0.56 -3.64
C GLU A 328 11.99 -0.60 -2.66
N GLY A 329 10.90 -1.26 -2.26
CA GLY A 329 10.90 -2.32 -1.25
C GLY A 329 11.03 -1.86 0.20
N GLY A 330 11.50 -0.63 0.45
CA GLY A 330 11.85 -0.15 1.80
C GLY A 330 10.75 0.62 2.54
N GLY A 331 10.01 1.49 1.84
CA GLY A 331 8.99 2.36 2.45
C GLY A 331 9.20 3.84 2.11
N VAL A 332 8.73 4.75 2.97
CA VAL A 332 8.77 6.20 2.74
C VAL A 332 9.56 6.91 3.83
N LEU A 333 10.54 7.71 3.42
CA LEU A 333 11.30 8.60 4.29
C LEU A 333 10.85 10.04 4.06
N VAL A 334 10.44 10.74 5.11
CA VAL A 334 10.02 12.15 5.03
C VAL A 334 10.87 12.98 5.99
N SER A 335 11.37 14.12 5.49
CA SER A 335 12.06 15.13 6.29
C SER A 335 11.53 16.52 6.00
N GLY A 336 11.47 17.34 7.04
CA GLY A 336 10.95 18.69 6.98
C GLY A 336 11.02 19.37 8.33
N TRP A 337 10.20 20.38 8.54
CA TRP A 337 10.08 21.09 9.81
C TRP A 337 8.62 21.42 10.12
N LEU A 338 8.24 21.29 11.39
CA LEU A 338 6.94 21.72 11.92
C LEU A 338 7.17 22.78 13.01
N LEU A 339 6.68 23.98 12.72
CA LEU A 339 6.63 25.10 13.66
C LEU A 339 5.22 25.18 14.26
N ASP A 340 5.11 24.92 15.56
CA ASP A 340 3.87 25.00 16.33
C ASP A 340 4.24 25.45 17.75
N CYS A 341 4.31 26.77 17.97
CA CYS A 341 4.76 27.34 19.25
C CYS A 341 3.70 27.24 20.36
N GLU A 342 2.42 27.12 19.98
CA GLU A 342 1.28 27.09 20.91
C GLU A 342 0.67 25.69 21.09
N GLN A 343 1.20 24.67 20.42
CA GLN A 343 0.79 23.26 20.54
C GLN A 343 -0.63 22.98 20.05
N HIS A 344 -1.00 23.58 18.91
CA HIS A 344 -2.30 23.34 18.26
C HIS A 344 -2.36 21.98 17.55
N VAL A 345 -1.22 21.40 17.15
CA VAL A 345 -1.15 20.13 16.42
C VAL A 345 -1.20 18.96 17.40
N ARG A 346 -2.24 18.13 17.29
CA ARG A 346 -2.45 16.94 18.14
C ARG A 346 -1.80 15.68 17.59
N ALA A 347 -1.73 15.55 16.27
CA ALA A 347 -1.12 14.42 15.59
C ALA A 347 -0.67 14.81 14.19
N VAL A 348 0.34 14.10 13.66
CA VAL A 348 0.80 14.21 12.28
C VAL A 348 0.81 12.82 11.65
N SER A 349 0.02 12.64 10.61
CA SER A 349 -0.08 11.38 9.88
C SER A 349 0.45 11.50 8.46
N LEU A 350 1.29 10.56 8.06
CA LEU A 350 1.66 10.36 6.67
C LEU A 350 0.59 9.50 5.98
N LYS A 351 -0.02 10.05 4.94
CA LYS A 351 -1.00 9.35 4.10
C LYS A 351 -0.40 9.11 2.72
N VAL A 352 -0.49 7.89 2.21
CA VAL A 352 -0.09 7.52 0.86
C VAL A 352 -1.20 6.64 0.28
N GLY A 353 -1.91 7.17 -0.74
CA GLY A 353 -3.10 6.50 -1.24
C GLY A 353 -4.15 6.31 -0.15
N ARG A 354 -4.52 5.05 0.15
CA ARG A 354 -5.48 4.69 1.21
C ARG A 354 -4.82 4.32 2.54
N GLU A 355 -3.50 4.16 2.55
CA GLU A 355 -2.74 3.82 3.74
C GLU A 355 -2.36 5.07 4.52
N GLY A 356 -2.33 4.96 5.84
CA GLY A 356 -2.01 6.07 6.72
C GLY A 356 -1.33 5.63 8.00
N VAL A 357 -0.26 6.31 8.37
CA VAL A 357 0.51 6.02 9.58
C VAL A 357 0.79 7.32 10.32
N ARG A 358 0.57 7.33 11.64
CA ARG A 358 0.95 8.43 12.51
C ARG A 358 2.46 8.46 12.69
N ILE A 359 3.10 9.60 12.42
CA ILE A 359 4.57 9.73 12.40
C ILE A 359 5.14 10.57 13.55
N ASP A 360 4.35 11.42 14.18
CA ASP A 360 4.81 12.31 15.26
C ASP A 360 5.22 11.58 16.54
N GLU A 361 4.77 10.33 16.72
CA GLU A 361 5.15 9.49 17.87
C GLU A 361 6.56 8.91 17.73
N ASN A 362 7.07 8.77 16.50
CA ASN A 362 8.34 8.08 16.25
C ASN A 362 9.36 8.93 15.47
N TRP A 363 9.01 10.12 15.00
CA TRP A 363 9.96 11.01 14.32
C TRP A 363 11.10 11.47 15.23
N THR A 364 12.26 11.79 14.64
CA THR A 364 13.39 12.36 15.37
C THR A 364 13.45 13.85 15.09
N ARG A 365 13.47 14.67 16.14
CA ARG A 365 13.54 16.13 16.02
C ARG A 365 14.96 16.59 15.66
N GLN A 366 15.06 17.61 14.83
CA GLN A 366 16.33 18.21 14.39
C GLN A 366 16.34 19.71 14.69
N ALA A 367 17.52 20.25 14.98
CA ALA A 367 17.71 21.70 15.16
C ALA A 367 17.62 22.41 13.80
N ARG A 368 16.79 23.45 13.74
CA ARG A 368 16.50 24.28 12.57
C ARG A 368 16.47 25.76 12.96
N PRO A 369 17.63 26.36 13.30
CA PRO A 369 17.71 27.77 13.66
C PRO A 369 17.29 28.68 12.51
N ASP A 370 17.46 28.22 11.26
CA ASP A 370 16.96 28.89 10.06
C ASP A 370 15.43 29.10 10.11
N VAL A 371 14.67 28.11 10.61
CA VAL A 371 13.21 28.22 10.78
C VAL A 371 12.86 29.19 11.89
N THR A 372 13.54 29.11 13.04
CA THR A 372 13.32 30.05 14.15
C THR A 372 13.56 31.49 13.66
N ASN A 373 14.71 31.75 13.04
CA ASN A 373 15.08 33.07 12.54
C ASN A 373 14.11 33.62 11.49
N ALA A 374 13.54 32.76 10.65
CA ALA A 374 12.59 33.19 9.62
C ALA A 374 11.25 33.68 10.19
N PHE A 375 10.81 33.14 11.34
CA PHE A 375 9.48 33.43 11.91
C PHE A 375 9.51 34.29 13.19
N LEU A 376 10.70 34.57 13.75
CA LEU A 376 10.84 35.39 14.96
C LEU A 376 10.19 36.77 14.88
N ALA A 377 10.15 37.38 13.70
CA ALA A 377 9.56 38.70 13.48
C ALA A 377 8.08 38.65 13.03
N ASP A 378 7.52 37.45 12.83
CA ASP A 378 6.14 37.30 12.34
C ASP A 378 5.14 37.54 13.50
N PRO A 379 4.19 38.48 13.38
CA PRO A 379 3.19 38.75 14.40
C PRO A 379 2.31 37.55 14.76
N LEU A 380 2.15 36.58 13.86
CA LEU A 380 1.40 35.37 14.16
C LEU A 380 2.15 34.48 15.17
N PHE A 381 3.49 34.53 15.17
CA PHE A 381 4.37 33.65 15.96
C PHE A 381 4.99 34.35 17.18
N MET A 382 4.30 35.31 17.80
CA MET A 382 4.82 36.06 18.95
C MET A 382 5.19 35.18 20.17
N ALA A 383 4.60 33.99 20.30
CA ALA A 383 4.91 33.02 21.35
C ALA A 383 6.15 32.13 21.03
N LEU A 384 6.82 32.35 19.89
CA LEU A 384 7.99 31.60 19.49
C LEU A 384 9.19 31.91 20.40
N ASP A 385 9.74 30.87 21.01
CA ASP A 385 10.98 30.94 21.78
C ASP A 385 12.20 30.98 20.84
N ALA A 386 12.99 32.04 20.95
CA ALA A 386 14.18 32.27 20.12
C ALA A 386 15.30 31.24 20.33
N GLU A 387 15.34 30.59 21.50
CA GLU A 387 16.38 29.60 21.83
C GLU A 387 15.97 28.17 21.44
N ARG A 388 14.70 27.95 21.10
CA ARG A 388 14.16 26.62 20.84
C ARG A 388 14.14 26.28 19.36
N HIS A 389 15.25 25.73 18.85
CA HIS A 389 15.39 25.41 17.42
C HIS A 389 14.87 24.04 16.98
N SER A 390 14.33 23.20 17.89
CA SER A 390 13.95 21.81 17.59
C SER A 390 12.64 21.69 16.78
N HIS A 391 12.61 22.28 15.59
CA HIS A 391 11.45 22.30 14.67
C HIS A 391 11.55 21.26 13.56
N GLY A 392 12.77 20.83 13.21
CA GLY A 392 12.98 19.82 12.16
C GLY A 392 12.48 18.45 12.58
N PHE A 393 12.14 17.61 11.60
CA PHE A 393 11.79 16.21 11.82
C PHE A 393 12.34 15.31 10.71
N LEU A 394 12.58 14.05 11.07
CA LEU A 394 12.80 12.94 10.15
C LEU A 394 11.95 11.76 10.60
N ALA A 395 11.23 11.15 9.66
CA ALA A 395 10.43 9.95 9.90
C ALA A 395 10.61 8.96 8.75
N PHE A 396 10.97 7.72 9.10
CA PHE A 396 10.93 6.58 8.19
C PHE A 396 9.71 5.70 8.51
N VAL A 397 8.88 5.45 7.50
CA VAL A 397 7.72 4.55 7.61
C VAL A 397 7.99 3.31 6.75
N PRO A 398 8.38 2.18 7.36
CA PRO A 398 8.67 0.96 6.63
C PRO A 398 7.40 0.39 5.99
N ARG A 399 7.55 -0.27 4.83
CA ARG A 399 6.48 -1.03 4.15
C ARG A 399 5.23 -0.25 3.75
N LEU A 400 5.24 1.08 3.81
CA LEU A 400 4.16 1.90 3.27
C LEU A 400 4.17 1.79 1.75
N ALA A 401 3.13 1.17 1.17
CA ALA A 401 3.10 0.89 -0.25
C ALA A 401 2.78 2.17 -1.03
N ALA A 402 3.78 2.70 -1.74
CA ALA A 402 3.61 3.87 -2.59
C ALA A 402 3.60 3.46 -4.07
N GLY A 403 2.41 3.42 -4.68
CA GLY A 403 2.25 3.31 -6.12
C GLY A 403 2.74 4.57 -6.84
N SER A 404 3.14 4.44 -8.11
CA SER A 404 3.67 5.56 -8.92
C SER A 404 2.68 6.72 -9.15
N ARG A 405 1.40 6.53 -8.85
CA ARG A 405 0.33 7.54 -9.01
C ARG A 405 -0.34 7.90 -7.68
N ASP A 406 0.12 7.34 -6.57
CA ASP A 406 -0.48 7.60 -5.28
C ASP A 406 -0.12 9.01 -4.84
N LEU A 407 -1.14 9.77 -4.46
CA LEU A 407 -0.92 11.05 -3.81
C LEU A 407 -0.46 10.78 -2.39
N ALA A 408 0.55 11.52 -1.97
CA ALA A 408 1.02 11.54 -0.60
C ALA A 408 0.84 12.91 0.02
N HIS A 409 0.49 12.92 1.30
CA HIS A 409 0.36 14.15 2.07
C HIS A 409 0.63 13.89 3.54
N LEU A 410 0.97 14.95 4.27
CA LEU A 410 0.87 14.98 5.72
C LEU A 410 -0.48 15.56 6.11
N GLU A 411 -1.17 14.88 7.01
CA GLU A 411 -2.38 15.34 7.67
C GLU A 411 -2.04 15.74 9.11
N LEU A 412 -2.36 16.98 9.48
CA LEU A 412 -2.21 17.53 10.82
C LEU A 412 -3.59 17.53 11.47
N SER A 413 -3.77 16.74 12.53
CA SER A 413 -4.99 16.80 13.34
C SER A 413 -4.92 17.99 14.30
N LEU A 414 -5.88 18.90 14.20
CA LEU A 414 -6.10 20.02 15.12
C LEU A 414 -7.34 19.73 15.98
N ASP A 415 -7.65 20.58 16.97
CA ASP A 415 -8.80 20.36 17.87
C ASP A 415 -10.16 20.26 17.14
N ASP A 416 -10.38 21.10 16.10
CA ASP A 416 -11.67 21.20 15.40
C ASP A 416 -11.60 20.94 13.88
N ALA A 417 -10.42 20.58 13.36
CA ALA A 417 -10.17 20.44 11.92
C ALA A 417 -8.92 19.61 11.62
N SER A 418 -8.73 19.28 10.34
CA SER A 418 -7.47 18.77 9.79
C SER A 418 -6.86 19.80 8.83
N ALA A 419 -5.54 19.86 8.79
CA ALA A 419 -4.79 20.62 7.79
C ALA A 419 -3.86 19.69 7.00
N TYR A 420 -3.60 20.02 5.75
CA TYR A 420 -2.94 19.11 4.80
C TYR A 420 -1.77 19.78 4.12
N ARG A 421 -0.67 19.03 3.97
CA ARG A 421 0.49 19.43 3.19
C ARG A 421 0.83 18.34 2.18
N THR A 422 0.84 18.68 0.90
CA THR A 422 1.19 17.74 -0.18
C THR A 422 2.65 17.33 -0.09
N LEU A 423 2.95 16.05 -0.38
CA LEU A 423 4.30 15.51 -0.40
C LEU A 423 4.71 15.15 -1.84
N PRO A 424 5.76 15.79 -2.39
CA PRO A 424 6.32 15.39 -3.68
C PRO A 424 7.17 14.12 -3.47
N LEU A 425 6.56 12.95 -3.63
CA LEU A 425 7.28 11.67 -3.54
C LEU A 425 8.26 11.53 -4.70
N ALA A 426 9.55 11.51 -4.38
CA ALA A 426 10.62 11.21 -5.33
C ALA A 426 11.18 9.81 -5.05
N ARG A 427 11.42 9.02 -6.10
CA ARG A 427 12.18 7.77 -5.94
C ARG A 427 13.66 8.11 -5.79
N ALA A 428 14.32 7.48 -4.84
CA ALA A 428 15.76 7.66 -4.63
C ALA A 428 16.43 6.35 -4.23
N ALA A 429 17.66 6.18 -4.70
CA ALA A 429 18.49 5.07 -4.26
C ALA A 429 18.94 5.29 -2.80
N PRO A 430 19.15 4.23 -2.00
CA PRO A 430 19.47 4.37 -0.58
C PRO A 430 20.72 5.20 -0.32
N ARG A 431 21.73 5.07 -1.19
CA ARG A 431 22.96 5.87 -1.13
C ARG A 431 22.69 7.37 -1.31
N GLN A 432 21.79 7.73 -2.23
CA GLN A 432 21.39 9.13 -2.43
C GLN A 432 20.61 9.67 -1.24
N VAL A 433 19.71 8.86 -0.67
CA VAL A 433 18.92 9.20 0.52
C VAL A 433 19.85 9.52 1.68
N LEU A 434 20.76 8.60 1.99
CA LEU A 434 21.69 8.78 3.07
C LEU A 434 22.64 9.96 2.78
N ALA A 435 23.05 10.20 1.52
CA ALA A 435 24.02 11.25 1.21
C ALA A 435 23.41 12.63 1.48
N ARG A 436 22.11 12.78 1.19
CA ARG A 436 21.33 13.96 1.59
C ARG A 436 21.22 14.08 3.11
N LEU A 437 21.05 12.97 3.82
CA LEU A 437 20.98 12.95 5.28
C LEU A 437 22.33 13.28 5.94
N ALA A 438 23.45 12.83 5.36
CA ALA A 438 24.79 13.10 5.90
C ALA A 438 25.14 14.59 5.86
N SER A 439 24.57 15.36 4.93
CA SER A 439 24.70 16.83 4.94
C SER A 439 23.78 17.52 5.97
N ALA A 440 22.75 16.83 6.46
CA ALA A 440 21.74 17.40 7.36
C ALA A 440 21.91 16.97 8.83
N VAL A 441 22.63 15.88 9.08
CA VAL A 441 22.83 15.30 10.42
C VAL A 441 24.29 15.46 10.83
N GLU A 442 24.53 16.15 11.94
CA GLU A 442 25.84 16.17 12.60
C GLU A 442 26.11 14.77 13.21
N PRO A 443 27.10 13.98 12.71
CA PRO A 443 27.29 12.59 13.12
C PRO A 443 27.67 12.41 14.60
N ARG A 444 28.13 13.48 15.26
CA ARG A 444 28.51 13.49 16.68
C ARG A 444 27.42 14.00 17.61
N ALA A 445 26.27 14.43 17.09
CA ALA A 445 25.16 14.87 17.93
C ALA A 445 24.51 13.68 18.64
N THR A 446 24.03 13.87 19.87
CA THR A 446 23.26 12.84 20.62
C THR A 446 22.00 12.38 19.87
N ALA A 447 21.47 13.22 18.98
CA ALA A 447 20.35 12.87 18.11
C ALA A 447 20.71 11.83 17.03
N ALA A 448 21.99 11.67 16.68
CA ALA A 448 22.45 10.75 15.65
C ALA A 448 22.17 9.28 16.01
N GLU A 449 22.38 8.88 17.26
CA GLU A 449 22.09 7.51 17.72
C GLU A 449 20.60 7.18 17.57
N HIS A 450 19.72 8.07 18.05
CA HIS A 450 18.27 7.91 17.91
C HIS A 450 17.82 7.90 16.45
N LEU A 451 18.49 8.68 15.60
CA LEU A 451 18.21 8.73 14.16
C LEU A 451 18.62 7.43 13.46
N VAL A 452 19.78 6.87 13.82
CA VAL A 452 20.22 5.56 13.34
C VAL A 452 19.26 4.47 13.81
N GLU A 453 18.95 4.42 15.11
CA GLU A 453 18.13 3.35 15.67
C GLU A 453 16.68 3.37 15.15
N ARG A 454 16.05 4.55 15.08
CA ARG A 454 14.62 4.66 14.73
C ARG A 454 14.36 4.74 13.24
N HIS A 455 15.29 5.30 12.47
CA HIS A 455 15.06 5.60 11.05
C HIS A 455 16.04 4.89 10.14
N LEU A 456 17.35 5.16 10.25
CA LEU A 456 18.31 4.70 9.23
C LEU A 456 18.59 3.20 9.26
N GLY A 457 18.68 2.61 10.44
CA GLY A 457 18.85 1.17 10.64
C GLY A 457 17.67 0.38 10.07
N PRO A 458 16.43 0.64 10.51
CA PRO A 458 15.22 0.03 9.93
C PRO A 458 15.11 0.27 8.43
N MET A 459 15.49 1.46 7.95
CA MET A 459 15.54 1.77 6.53
C MET A 459 16.49 0.84 5.78
N VAL A 460 17.74 0.68 6.22
CA VAL A 460 18.69 -0.24 5.58
C VAL A 460 18.22 -1.69 5.63
N GLN A 461 17.64 -2.13 6.75
CA GLN A 461 17.11 -3.49 6.89
C GLN A 461 15.91 -3.78 5.98
N SER A 462 15.12 -2.76 5.66
CA SER A 462 13.97 -2.89 4.75
C SER A 462 14.36 -2.93 3.27
N LEU A 463 15.62 -2.65 2.92
CA LEU A 463 16.08 -2.65 1.54
C LEU A 463 16.10 -4.05 0.96
N ASP A 464 15.30 -4.27 -0.07
CA ASP A 464 15.44 -5.45 -0.92
C ASP A 464 16.56 -5.21 -1.95
N ARG A 465 17.80 -5.54 -1.57
CA ARG A 465 18.95 -5.43 -2.47
C ARG A 465 19.13 -6.72 -3.26
N ARG A 466 18.91 -6.61 -4.58
CA ARG A 466 19.22 -7.70 -5.51
C ARG A 466 20.72 -7.99 -5.50
N ALA A 467 21.08 -9.27 -5.57
CA ALA A 467 22.47 -9.68 -5.74
C ALA A 467 23.00 -9.20 -7.09
N ALA A 468 24.27 -8.81 -7.13
CA ALA A 468 24.94 -8.47 -8.37
C ALA A 468 24.98 -9.68 -9.31
N ALA A 469 24.73 -9.45 -10.59
CA ALA A 469 24.76 -10.48 -11.61
C ALA A 469 26.13 -10.48 -12.31
N GLY A 470 26.69 -11.66 -12.49
CA GLY A 470 27.95 -11.85 -13.20
C GLY A 470 27.72 -12.19 -14.67
N ARG A 471 28.35 -11.43 -15.57
CA ARG A 471 28.42 -11.76 -17.00
C ARG A 471 29.88 -11.92 -17.43
N VAL A 472 30.26 -13.12 -17.86
CA VAL A 472 31.57 -13.34 -18.47
C VAL A 472 31.62 -12.62 -19.81
N VAL A 473 32.60 -11.72 -19.99
CA VAL A 473 32.72 -10.88 -21.18
C VAL A 473 33.79 -11.42 -22.13
N SER A 474 34.91 -11.90 -21.59
CA SER A 474 36.03 -12.39 -22.40
C SER A 474 36.97 -13.26 -21.58
N GLU A 475 37.67 -14.16 -22.27
CA GLU A 475 38.75 -14.96 -21.73
C GLU A 475 40.02 -14.76 -22.56
N VAL A 476 41.17 -14.74 -21.88
CA VAL A 476 42.49 -14.51 -22.45
C VAL A 476 43.44 -15.59 -21.94
N GLY A 477 44.35 -16.06 -22.80
CA GLY A 477 45.43 -16.97 -22.38
C GLY A 477 45.04 -18.41 -22.09
N GLY A 478 43.83 -18.85 -22.48
CA GLY A 478 43.38 -20.23 -22.28
C GLY A 478 43.08 -20.55 -20.82
N PHE A 479 42.02 -19.95 -20.29
CA PHE A 479 41.61 -20.08 -18.89
C PHE A 479 41.35 -21.54 -18.50
N ASP A 480 42.03 -22.03 -17.47
CA ASP A 480 41.87 -23.40 -16.95
C ASP A 480 40.76 -23.50 -15.88
N ASP A 481 39.58 -23.98 -16.27
CA ASP A 481 38.48 -24.27 -15.34
C ASP A 481 38.73 -25.50 -14.45
N ALA A 482 39.70 -26.36 -14.78
CA ALA A 482 40.00 -27.57 -14.02
C ALA A 482 41.01 -27.34 -12.88
N ALA A 483 41.60 -26.14 -12.79
CA ALA A 483 42.56 -25.81 -11.75
C ALA A 483 41.89 -25.89 -10.35
N PRO A 484 42.54 -26.54 -9.36
CA PRO A 484 41.98 -26.65 -8.01
C PRO A 484 41.95 -25.31 -7.25
N LEU A 485 42.80 -24.36 -7.65
CA LEU A 485 42.89 -23.02 -7.08
C LEU A 485 42.78 -21.97 -8.19
N ALA A 486 41.88 -21.00 -8.02
CA ALA A 486 41.78 -19.82 -8.88
C ALA A 486 41.96 -18.53 -8.09
N LEU A 487 42.61 -17.53 -8.69
CA LEU A 487 42.73 -16.19 -8.14
C LEU A 487 41.52 -15.35 -8.56
N VAL A 488 40.75 -14.86 -7.60
CA VAL A 488 39.61 -13.97 -7.81
C VAL A 488 40.00 -12.54 -7.44
N LEU A 489 40.05 -11.67 -8.44
CA LEU A 489 40.36 -10.25 -8.30
C LEU A 489 39.08 -9.42 -8.28
N GLY A 490 38.84 -8.74 -7.15
CA GLY A 490 37.77 -7.74 -7.02
C GLY A 490 38.32 -6.35 -7.28
N VAL A 491 37.81 -5.66 -8.31
CA VAL A 491 38.24 -4.30 -8.64
C VAL A 491 37.31 -3.29 -7.97
N ASN A 492 37.87 -2.38 -7.17
CA ASN A 492 37.12 -1.28 -6.54
C ASN A 492 37.21 -0.01 -7.40
N GLU A 493 38.44 0.42 -7.73
CA GLU A 493 38.70 1.67 -8.47
C GLU A 493 39.79 1.50 -9.52
N GLY A 494 39.61 2.19 -10.65
CA GLY A 494 40.68 2.55 -11.60
C GLY A 494 41.27 1.41 -12.43
N ALA A 495 41.58 1.71 -13.68
CA ALA A 495 42.35 0.80 -14.53
C ALA A 495 43.82 0.71 -14.08
N GLU A 496 44.34 1.78 -13.47
CA GLU A 496 45.74 1.89 -13.02
C GLU A 496 46.10 0.88 -11.93
N GLN A 497 45.36 0.86 -10.81
CA GLN A 497 45.60 -0.07 -9.70
C GLN A 497 45.49 -1.53 -10.16
N ALA A 498 44.45 -1.86 -10.94
CA ALA A 498 44.29 -3.19 -11.52
C ALA A 498 45.49 -3.57 -12.41
N GLY A 499 46.00 -2.64 -13.21
CA GLY A 499 47.18 -2.85 -14.05
C GLY A 499 48.48 -3.05 -13.27
N VAL A 500 48.70 -2.27 -12.21
CA VAL A 500 49.86 -2.43 -11.31
C VAL A 500 49.84 -3.80 -10.65
N LEU A 501 48.72 -4.16 -10.03
CA LEU A 501 48.56 -5.46 -9.38
C LEU A 501 48.81 -6.62 -10.37
N LEU A 502 48.18 -6.57 -11.54
CA LEU A 502 48.34 -7.62 -12.54
C LEU A 502 49.79 -7.77 -13.01
N SER A 503 50.52 -6.66 -13.11
CA SER A 503 51.95 -6.68 -13.45
C SER A 503 52.77 -7.36 -12.35
N LEU A 504 52.50 -7.09 -11.07
CA LEU A 504 53.16 -7.77 -9.95
C LEU A 504 52.85 -9.28 -9.94
N LEU A 505 51.58 -9.66 -10.18
CA LEU A 505 51.16 -11.05 -10.27
C LEU A 505 51.80 -11.79 -11.46
N ALA A 506 52.08 -11.09 -12.57
CA ALA A 506 52.74 -11.66 -13.73
C ALA A 506 54.24 -11.92 -13.52
N LEU A 507 54.87 -11.19 -12.59
CA LEU A 507 56.29 -11.32 -12.26
C LEU A 507 56.56 -12.43 -11.24
N ASP A 508 55.56 -12.83 -10.46
CA ASP A 508 55.67 -13.96 -9.52
C ASP A 508 55.26 -15.28 -10.21
N PRO A 509 56.15 -16.30 -10.25
CA PRO A 509 55.87 -17.55 -10.96
C PRO A 509 54.65 -18.32 -10.45
N ALA A 510 54.37 -18.26 -9.14
CA ALA A 510 53.26 -19.00 -8.55
C ALA A 510 51.93 -18.36 -8.93
N THR A 511 51.82 -17.03 -8.90
CA THR A 511 50.59 -16.34 -9.29
C THR A 511 50.39 -16.30 -10.81
N ARG A 512 51.47 -16.21 -11.59
CA ARG A 512 51.40 -16.20 -13.06
C ARG A 512 50.77 -17.47 -13.64
N ALA A 513 50.94 -18.60 -12.97
CA ALA A 513 50.43 -19.90 -13.41
C ALA A 513 48.94 -20.13 -13.08
N LEU A 514 48.34 -19.30 -12.22
CA LEU A 514 46.94 -19.49 -11.81
C LEU A 514 45.96 -18.93 -12.84
N PRO A 515 44.78 -19.56 -13.00
CA PRO A 515 43.65 -18.91 -13.65
C PRO A 515 43.16 -17.74 -12.79
N ILE A 516 43.01 -16.58 -13.43
CA ILE A 516 42.64 -15.31 -12.81
C ILE A 516 41.22 -14.92 -13.25
N VAL A 517 40.27 -14.88 -12.32
CA VAL A 517 38.95 -14.31 -12.54
C VAL A 517 38.96 -12.87 -12.06
N MET A 518 38.84 -11.90 -12.96
CA MET A 518 38.75 -10.49 -12.59
C MET A 518 37.31 -10.00 -12.75
N ALA A 519 36.71 -9.65 -11.62
CA ALA A 519 35.36 -9.10 -11.56
C ALA A 519 35.43 -7.57 -11.44
N VAL A 520 34.80 -6.90 -12.40
CA VAL A 520 34.84 -5.45 -12.54
C VAL A 520 33.42 -4.89 -12.50
N PRO A 521 33.13 -3.87 -11.67
CA PRO A 521 31.86 -3.17 -11.67
C PRO A 521 31.53 -2.56 -13.04
N GLU A 522 30.24 -2.30 -13.28
CA GLU A 522 29.77 -1.67 -14.53
C GLU A 522 30.46 -0.32 -14.79
N HIS A 523 30.61 0.48 -13.73
CA HIS A 523 31.29 1.76 -13.81
C HIS A 523 32.80 1.57 -14.00
N GLY A 524 33.36 2.15 -15.06
CA GLY A 524 34.79 2.05 -15.38
C GLY A 524 35.21 0.74 -16.05
N PHE A 525 34.26 -0.18 -16.34
CA PHE A 525 34.56 -1.49 -16.92
C PHE A 525 35.44 -1.40 -18.17
N ASP A 526 35.08 -0.55 -19.13
CA ASP A 526 35.75 -0.52 -20.43
C ASP A 526 37.23 -0.10 -20.32
N ALA A 527 37.53 0.86 -19.42
CA ALA A 527 38.90 1.30 -19.16
C ALA A 527 39.74 0.18 -18.54
N VAL A 528 39.22 -0.47 -17.50
CA VAL A 528 39.88 -1.61 -16.83
C VAL A 528 40.08 -2.75 -17.83
N ALA A 529 39.03 -3.14 -18.57
CA ALA A 529 39.06 -4.25 -19.51
C ALA A 529 40.09 -4.04 -20.62
N ALA A 530 40.18 -2.82 -21.18
CA ALA A 530 41.15 -2.49 -22.21
C ALA A 530 42.61 -2.61 -21.71
N GLN A 531 42.89 -2.11 -20.52
CA GLN A 531 44.23 -2.20 -19.92
C GLN A 531 44.60 -3.63 -19.55
N VAL A 532 43.69 -4.32 -18.85
CA VAL A 532 43.93 -5.66 -18.32
C VAL A 532 44.09 -6.69 -19.44
N ARG A 533 43.29 -6.62 -20.52
CA ARG A 533 43.46 -7.52 -21.68
C ARG A 533 44.84 -7.38 -22.31
N ARG A 534 45.28 -6.14 -22.54
CA ARG A 534 46.60 -5.83 -23.08
C ARG A 534 47.72 -6.44 -22.24
N LEU A 535 47.62 -6.32 -20.91
CA LEU A 535 48.59 -6.86 -19.98
C LEU A 535 48.52 -8.40 -19.91
N ALA A 536 47.33 -8.98 -19.91
CA ALA A 536 47.15 -10.43 -19.94
C ALA A 536 47.74 -11.06 -21.20
N ASP A 537 47.54 -10.44 -22.38
CA ASP A 537 48.17 -10.87 -23.63
C ASP A 537 49.69 -10.75 -23.56
N PHE A 538 50.21 -9.61 -23.10
CA PHE A 538 51.63 -9.34 -22.99
C PHE A 538 52.35 -10.32 -22.05
N TYR A 539 51.79 -10.53 -20.86
CA TYR A 539 52.34 -11.42 -19.84
C TYR A 539 51.91 -12.89 -20.01
N ARG A 540 51.04 -13.20 -20.96
CA ARG A 540 50.46 -14.54 -21.19
C ARG A 540 49.77 -15.10 -19.94
N LEU A 541 48.91 -14.28 -19.33
CA LEU A 541 48.11 -14.67 -18.17
C LEU A 541 46.84 -15.37 -18.61
N GLN A 542 46.41 -16.34 -17.81
CA GLN A 542 45.09 -16.97 -17.92
C GLN A 542 44.06 -16.08 -17.23
N LEU A 543 43.26 -15.33 -17.98
CA LEU A 543 42.36 -14.33 -17.43
C LEU A 543 40.93 -14.51 -17.94
N ARG A 544 39.97 -14.56 -17.02
CA ARG A 544 38.54 -14.43 -17.28
C ARG A 544 38.05 -13.07 -16.76
N LEU A 545 37.51 -12.24 -17.65
CA LEU A 545 36.92 -10.95 -17.30
C LEU A 545 35.41 -11.10 -17.10
N VAL A 546 34.94 -10.68 -15.93
CA VAL A 546 33.54 -10.74 -15.53
C VAL A 546 33.04 -9.33 -15.24
N ARG A 547 31.95 -8.95 -15.90
CA ARG A 547 31.21 -7.73 -15.60
C ARG A 547 30.26 -8.01 -14.44
N ALA A 548 30.37 -7.23 -13.38
CA ALA A 548 29.55 -7.33 -12.17
C ALA A 548 28.41 -6.30 -12.24
N GLU A 549 27.31 -6.69 -12.87
CA GLU A 549 26.13 -5.86 -13.06
C GLU A 549 25.42 -5.65 -11.71
N GLY A 550 25.22 -4.40 -11.32
CA GLY A 550 24.59 -4.06 -10.03
C GLY A 550 25.52 -4.18 -8.81
N ALA A 551 26.82 -4.41 -8.99
CA ALA A 551 27.78 -4.36 -7.89
C ALA A 551 27.88 -2.95 -7.31
N GLU A 552 27.64 -2.83 -6.01
CA GLU A 552 27.71 -1.57 -5.26
C GLU A 552 29.08 -1.36 -4.60
N ASP A 553 29.80 -2.43 -4.30
CA ASP A 553 31.12 -2.42 -3.66
C ASP A 553 32.01 -3.61 -4.10
N VAL A 554 33.27 -3.61 -3.66
CA VAL A 554 34.24 -4.66 -3.99
C VAL A 554 33.83 -6.06 -3.50
N CYS A 555 33.05 -6.18 -2.43
CA CYS A 555 32.57 -7.48 -1.97
C CYS A 555 31.54 -8.08 -2.94
N ASP A 556 30.70 -7.24 -3.56
CA ASP A 556 29.80 -7.67 -4.63
C ASP A 556 30.59 -8.16 -5.86
N ALA A 557 31.65 -7.44 -6.22
CA ALA A 557 32.55 -7.85 -7.31
C ALA A 557 33.25 -9.18 -6.99
N LEU A 558 33.82 -9.34 -5.78
CA LEU A 558 34.43 -10.59 -5.35
C LEU A 558 33.43 -11.75 -5.41
N GLU A 559 32.20 -11.56 -4.94
CA GLU A 559 31.16 -12.60 -4.99
C GLU A 559 30.83 -13.03 -6.42
N VAL A 560 30.68 -12.06 -7.33
CA VAL A 560 30.49 -12.34 -8.76
C VAL A 560 31.67 -13.14 -9.32
N GLY A 561 32.90 -12.76 -8.97
CA GLY A 561 34.12 -13.47 -9.38
C GLY A 561 34.21 -14.90 -8.84
N ILE A 562 33.88 -15.13 -7.56
CA ILE A 562 33.85 -16.46 -6.94
C ILE A 562 32.83 -17.35 -7.65
N ARG A 563 31.65 -16.82 -7.96
CA ARG A 563 30.59 -17.55 -8.66
C ARG A 563 30.96 -17.88 -10.11
N ALA A 564 31.79 -17.05 -10.74
CA ALA A 564 32.31 -17.27 -12.09
C ALA A 564 33.52 -18.22 -12.16
N SER A 565 34.02 -18.70 -11.01
CA SER A 565 35.06 -19.74 -10.93
C SER A 565 34.45 -21.11 -10.67
N ALA A 566 35.03 -22.15 -11.28
CA ALA A 566 34.73 -23.56 -11.02
C ALA A 566 35.71 -24.21 -10.01
N ALA A 567 36.78 -23.51 -9.63
CA ALA A 567 37.83 -24.04 -8.75
C ALA A 567 37.29 -24.45 -7.36
N GLU A 568 37.86 -25.51 -6.79
CA GLU A 568 37.51 -25.98 -5.44
C GLU A 568 37.88 -24.95 -4.36
N HIS A 569 39.02 -24.31 -4.54
CA HIS A 569 39.56 -23.29 -3.66
C HIS A 569 39.70 -21.97 -4.43
N VAL A 570 39.47 -20.86 -3.73
CA VAL A 570 39.64 -19.52 -4.30
C VAL A 570 40.61 -18.72 -3.44
N LEU A 571 41.50 -18.01 -4.11
CA LEU A 571 42.34 -16.96 -3.53
C LEU A 571 41.67 -15.63 -3.85
N LEU A 572 41.14 -14.95 -2.85
CA LEU A 572 40.58 -13.61 -3.01
C LEU A 572 41.69 -12.58 -2.91
N LEU A 573 41.65 -11.57 -3.78
CA LEU A 573 42.54 -10.41 -3.68
C LEU A 573 41.83 -9.16 -4.22
N CYS A 574 41.78 -8.11 -3.42
CA CYS A 574 41.27 -6.81 -3.87
C CYS A 574 42.34 -6.04 -4.67
N SER A 575 41.92 -5.23 -5.64
CA SER A 575 42.84 -4.51 -6.54
C SER A 575 43.78 -3.51 -5.86
N HIS A 576 43.45 -3.05 -4.65
CA HIS A 576 44.26 -2.13 -3.84
C HIS A 576 45.25 -2.83 -2.91
N ILE A 577 45.29 -4.16 -2.90
CA ILE A 577 46.18 -4.95 -2.05
C ILE A 577 47.33 -5.50 -2.89
N LEU A 578 48.55 -5.07 -2.57
CA LEU A 578 49.75 -5.37 -3.33
C LEU A 578 50.66 -6.34 -2.55
N PRO A 579 51.24 -7.36 -3.19
CA PRO A 579 52.20 -8.23 -2.54
C PRO A 579 53.49 -7.47 -2.22
N ARG A 580 53.98 -7.57 -0.98
CA ARG A 580 55.22 -6.91 -0.57
C ARG A 580 56.48 -7.62 -1.06
N THR A 581 56.43 -8.94 -1.17
CA THR A 581 57.56 -9.78 -1.59
C THR A 581 57.10 -10.89 -2.53
N ALA A 582 57.99 -11.34 -3.41
CA ALA A 582 57.75 -12.52 -4.25
C ALA A 582 57.74 -13.81 -3.40
N GLY A 583 57.04 -14.84 -3.88
CA GLY A 583 56.87 -16.11 -3.19
C GLY A 583 55.88 -16.07 -2.02
N TRP A 584 55.03 -15.03 -1.96
CA TRP A 584 54.01 -14.85 -0.92
C TRP A 584 52.92 -15.94 -0.98
N LEU A 585 52.48 -16.31 -2.20
CA LEU A 585 51.39 -17.25 -2.41
C LEU A 585 51.75 -18.67 -1.92
N PRO A 586 52.89 -19.29 -2.29
CA PRO A 586 53.24 -20.62 -1.79
C PRO A 586 53.30 -20.72 -0.25
N ARG A 587 53.64 -19.63 0.44
CA ARG A 587 53.64 -19.56 1.91
C ARG A 587 52.21 -19.57 2.47
N LEU A 588 51.35 -18.71 1.92
CA LEU A 588 49.94 -18.66 2.30
C LEU A 588 49.23 -20.00 2.02
N GLU A 589 49.50 -20.60 0.86
CA GLU A 589 48.94 -21.90 0.47
C GLU A 589 49.43 -23.04 1.38
N ARG A 590 50.71 -23.03 1.79
CA ARG A 590 51.23 -24.00 2.76
C ARG A 590 50.47 -23.91 4.09
N ALA A 591 50.23 -22.70 4.59
CA ALA A 591 49.47 -22.49 5.82
C ALA A 591 48.01 -22.95 5.70
N TYR A 592 47.40 -22.77 4.53
CA TYR A 592 46.06 -23.25 4.19
C TYR A 592 45.98 -24.79 4.16
N ARG A 593 46.90 -25.44 3.44
CA ARG A 593 46.97 -26.91 3.35
C ARG A 593 47.28 -27.55 4.70
N ALA A 594 48.16 -26.94 5.51
CA ALA A 594 48.49 -27.41 6.86
C ALA A 594 47.26 -27.46 7.79
N ARG A 595 46.22 -26.66 7.49
CA ARG A 595 44.93 -26.63 8.18
C ARG A 595 43.85 -27.46 7.46
N GLY A 596 44.28 -28.41 6.63
CA GLY A 596 43.40 -29.34 5.93
C GLY A 596 42.51 -28.70 4.86
N SER A 597 42.87 -27.51 4.36
CA SER A 597 42.12 -26.78 3.32
C SER A 597 40.65 -26.50 3.70
N LYS A 598 40.36 -26.33 5.00
CA LYS A 598 39.00 -26.14 5.54
C LYS A 598 38.83 -24.85 6.34
N CYS A 599 39.75 -23.91 6.19
CA CYS A 599 39.72 -22.63 6.90
C CYS A 599 39.81 -21.46 5.90
N LEU A 600 39.59 -20.24 6.40
CA LEU A 600 39.98 -19.03 5.71
C LEU A 600 41.37 -18.62 6.23
N VAL A 601 42.32 -18.38 5.34
CA VAL A 601 43.69 -18.00 5.71
C VAL A 601 44.05 -16.65 5.12
N SER A 602 44.43 -15.70 5.99
CA SER A 602 44.74 -14.32 5.61
C SER A 602 46.17 -13.93 6.00
N PRO A 603 46.83 -13.07 5.20
CA PRO A 603 48.16 -12.52 5.51
C PRO A 603 48.07 -11.33 6.46
N THR A 604 49.22 -10.79 6.88
CA THR A 604 49.29 -9.46 7.49
C THR A 604 49.05 -8.38 6.43
N LEU A 605 48.17 -7.41 6.72
CA LEU A 605 47.99 -6.22 5.89
C LEU A 605 48.70 -5.03 6.53
N LEU A 606 49.45 -4.29 5.73
CA LEU A 606 50.20 -3.10 6.13
C LEU A 606 49.61 -1.85 5.46
N PHE A 607 49.71 -0.71 6.14
CA PHE A 607 49.62 0.60 5.51
C PHE A 607 50.90 0.90 4.70
N GLU A 608 50.87 1.96 3.89
CA GLU A 608 52.01 2.37 3.07
C GLU A 608 53.24 2.79 3.90
N ASP A 609 53.04 3.18 5.16
CA ASP A 609 54.10 3.55 6.11
C ASP A 609 54.69 2.35 6.88
N ASP A 610 54.45 1.11 6.42
CA ASP A 610 54.84 -0.16 7.06
C ASP A 610 54.22 -0.37 8.47
N SER A 611 53.23 0.43 8.88
CA SER A 611 52.44 0.12 10.08
C SER A 611 51.38 -0.95 9.76
N ILE A 612 51.02 -1.75 10.77
CA ILE A 612 50.06 -2.83 10.61
C ILE A 612 48.65 -2.24 10.47
N ARG A 613 47.97 -2.59 9.37
CA ARG A 613 46.55 -2.31 9.15
C ARG A 613 45.66 -3.42 9.67
N TRP A 614 46.11 -4.67 9.55
CA TRP A 614 45.38 -5.84 10.04
C TRP A 614 46.32 -7.02 10.32
N ALA A 615 46.18 -7.63 11.51
CA ALA A 615 46.95 -8.80 11.94
C ALA A 615 46.07 -9.81 12.72
N GLY A 616 44.85 -10.03 12.24
CA GLY A 616 43.87 -10.91 12.89
C GLY A 616 42.86 -10.16 13.77
N THR A 617 41.59 -10.53 13.64
CA THR A 617 40.51 -10.03 14.52
C THR A 617 40.20 -11.08 15.58
N THR A 618 40.26 -10.69 16.86
CA THR A 618 40.02 -11.58 18.01
C THR A 618 38.86 -11.11 18.87
N LEU A 619 38.30 -12.05 19.66
CA LEU A 619 37.36 -11.74 20.72
C LEU A 619 38.08 -11.22 21.95
N GLU A 620 37.77 -10.00 22.37
CA GLU A 620 38.25 -9.40 23.61
C GLU A 620 37.09 -9.07 24.55
N GLY A 621 37.35 -9.02 25.85
CA GLY A 621 36.32 -8.81 26.88
C GLY A 621 35.57 -10.08 27.31
N GLU A 622 34.63 -9.91 28.23
CA GLU A 622 33.85 -11.01 28.82
C GLU A 622 32.34 -10.70 28.84
N GLY A 623 31.52 -11.76 28.73
CA GLY A 623 30.06 -11.67 28.80
C GLY A 623 29.48 -10.66 27.81
N ALA A 624 28.68 -9.72 28.30
CA ALA A 624 28.03 -8.69 27.48
C ALA A 624 28.99 -7.61 26.96
N ALA A 625 30.17 -7.46 27.54
CA ALA A 625 31.19 -6.51 27.09
C ALA A 625 32.13 -7.11 26.02
N ARG A 626 31.88 -8.35 25.60
CA ARG A 626 32.71 -9.04 24.62
C ARG A 626 32.54 -8.44 23.23
N GLY A 627 33.65 -8.08 22.59
CA GLY A 627 33.69 -7.44 21.29
C GLY A 627 34.75 -8.04 20.37
N LEU A 628 34.71 -7.62 19.11
CA LEU A 628 35.74 -7.94 18.12
C LEU A 628 36.75 -6.80 18.04
N THR A 629 38.03 -7.12 18.22
CA THR A 629 39.14 -6.16 18.14
C THR A 629 40.16 -6.64 17.11
N ASP A 630 40.59 -5.74 16.23
CA ASP A 630 41.70 -5.98 15.32
C ASP A 630 43.04 -5.85 16.06
N ARG A 631 43.88 -6.88 15.96
CA ARG A 631 45.17 -6.92 16.67
C ARG A 631 46.21 -6.05 15.98
N LEU A 632 47.07 -5.44 16.79
CA LEU A 632 48.28 -4.73 16.38
C LEU A 632 48.06 -3.57 15.40
N VAL A 633 46.84 -3.08 15.21
CA VAL A 633 46.56 -1.95 14.32
C VAL A 633 47.37 -0.73 14.74
N GLY A 634 48.10 -0.13 13.80
CA GLY A 634 48.98 1.02 14.01
C GLY A 634 50.36 0.69 14.60
N TYR A 635 50.61 -0.56 15.02
CA TYR A 635 51.95 -0.97 15.44
C TYR A 635 52.89 -1.10 14.24
N PRO A 636 54.21 -0.89 14.40
CA PRO A 636 55.15 -1.12 13.32
C PRO A 636 55.16 -2.60 12.93
N ARG A 637 55.39 -2.89 11.64
CA ARG A 637 55.59 -4.25 11.09
C ARG A 637 56.45 -5.17 11.98
N ALA A 638 57.47 -4.61 12.63
CA ALA A 638 58.35 -5.36 13.53
C ALA A 638 57.61 -6.11 14.65
N ALA A 639 56.42 -5.66 15.05
CA ALA A 639 55.58 -6.30 16.07
C ALA A 639 55.01 -7.67 15.62
N ALA A 640 54.96 -7.96 14.32
CA ALA A 640 54.50 -9.23 13.77
C ALA A 640 55.64 -10.18 13.37
N ILE A 641 56.89 -9.72 13.36
CA ILE A 641 58.04 -10.53 12.92
C ILE A 641 58.26 -11.68 13.91
N GLY A 642 58.36 -12.90 13.40
CA GLY A 642 58.58 -14.11 14.19
C GLY A 642 57.33 -14.64 14.90
N ALA A 643 56.16 -14.04 14.66
CA ALA A 643 54.90 -14.61 15.12
C ALA A 643 54.56 -15.87 14.30
N GLU A 644 54.05 -16.89 14.98
CA GLU A 644 53.56 -18.12 14.35
C GLU A 644 52.14 -17.90 13.79
N PRO A 645 51.70 -18.69 12.79
CA PRO A 645 50.32 -18.67 12.33
C PRO A 645 49.33 -19.04 13.44
N VAL A 646 48.35 -18.16 13.71
CA VAL A 646 47.39 -18.31 14.83
C VAL A 646 45.96 -18.27 14.31
N ASP A 647 45.09 -19.05 14.95
CA ASP A 647 43.65 -19.01 14.67
C ASP A 647 43.03 -17.72 15.22
N VAL A 648 42.17 -17.10 14.41
CA VAL A 648 41.54 -15.81 14.71
C VAL A 648 40.02 -15.95 14.65
N THR A 649 39.31 -15.02 15.26
CA THR A 649 37.84 -15.02 15.23
C THR A 649 37.32 -14.70 13.83
N ALA A 650 37.91 -13.68 13.19
CA ALA A 650 37.59 -13.30 11.82
C ALA A 650 38.88 -13.02 11.04
N GLY A 651 38.95 -13.55 9.81
CA GLY A 651 39.97 -13.22 8.83
C GLY A 651 39.49 -12.14 7.85
N THR A 652 40.43 -11.48 7.17
CA THR A 652 40.11 -10.49 6.13
C THR A 652 39.89 -11.16 4.77
N THR A 653 38.92 -10.66 4.00
CA THR A 653 38.65 -11.08 2.61
C THR A 653 39.34 -10.19 1.58
N GLU A 654 40.15 -9.23 2.02
CA GLU A 654 40.97 -8.39 1.15
C GLU A 654 42.08 -9.16 0.46
N CYS A 655 42.65 -10.14 1.18
CA CYS A 655 43.50 -11.18 0.65
C CYS A 655 43.30 -12.44 1.50
N CYS A 656 42.81 -13.54 0.92
CA CYS A 656 42.71 -14.81 1.64
C CYS A 656 42.54 -16.02 0.72
N ILE A 657 42.87 -17.20 1.23
CA ILE A 657 42.50 -18.49 0.61
C ILE A 657 41.36 -19.11 1.41
N LEU A 658 40.33 -19.61 0.73
CA LEU A 658 39.21 -20.33 1.33
C LEU A 658 38.58 -21.37 0.37
N PRO A 659 37.85 -22.37 0.91
CA PRO A 659 37.05 -23.27 0.09
C PRO A 659 35.89 -22.51 -0.57
N ARG A 660 35.71 -22.67 -1.88
CA ARG A 660 34.57 -22.07 -2.60
C ARG A 660 33.24 -22.58 -2.04
N ALA A 661 33.17 -23.86 -1.70
CA ALA A 661 31.97 -24.47 -1.11
C ALA A 661 31.56 -23.79 0.22
N ALA A 662 32.52 -23.36 1.04
CA ALA A 662 32.23 -22.67 2.29
C ALA A 662 31.60 -21.29 2.05
N PHE A 663 32.07 -20.56 1.03
CA PHE A 663 31.46 -19.28 0.60
C PHE A 663 30.00 -19.49 0.14
N ILE A 664 29.75 -20.50 -0.69
CA ILE A 664 28.41 -20.81 -1.20
C ILE A 664 27.47 -21.25 -0.06
N ALA A 665 27.96 -22.05 0.89
CA ALA A 665 27.17 -22.56 2.01
C ALA A 665 26.65 -21.47 2.95
N VAL A 666 27.35 -20.33 3.04
CA VAL A 666 26.92 -19.17 3.86
C VAL A 666 26.20 -18.09 3.04
N GLU A 667 25.86 -18.40 1.79
CA GLU A 667 25.18 -17.51 0.84
C GLU A 667 25.95 -16.21 0.53
N GLY A 668 27.27 -16.21 0.69
CA GLY A 668 28.12 -15.05 0.42
C GLY A 668 27.92 -13.87 1.36
N PHE A 669 28.18 -12.66 0.84
CA PHE A 669 28.16 -11.44 1.65
C PHE A 669 26.73 -10.95 1.92
N SER A 670 26.48 -10.50 3.16
CA SER A 670 25.18 -9.95 3.52
C SER A 670 24.91 -8.62 2.84
N ARG A 671 23.69 -8.43 2.35
CA ARG A 671 23.25 -7.20 1.67
C ARG A 671 22.70 -6.13 2.61
N GLY A 672 22.59 -6.42 3.91
CA GLY A 672 22.06 -5.50 4.93
C GLY A 672 23.06 -4.44 5.45
N TYR A 673 24.20 -4.26 4.78
CA TYR A 673 25.24 -3.30 5.14
C TYR A 673 25.51 -2.34 3.99
N LEU A 674 25.69 -1.06 4.28
CA LEU A 674 26.00 -0.01 3.31
C LEU A 674 27.48 0.04 2.94
N GLY A 675 28.34 -0.20 3.92
CA GLY A 675 29.79 -0.21 3.86
C GLY A 675 30.37 -1.62 3.93
N ILE A 676 31.69 -1.68 3.82
CA ILE A 676 32.43 -2.91 3.56
C ILE A 676 32.93 -3.58 4.86
N ALA A 677 33.26 -2.79 5.89
CA ALA A 677 33.93 -3.29 7.10
C ALA A 677 33.06 -4.32 7.85
N GLU A 678 31.87 -3.92 8.29
CA GLU A 678 30.91 -4.80 8.97
C GLU A 678 30.44 -5.94 8.07
N LYS A 679 30.31 -5.71 6.76
CA LYS A 679 29.96 -6.73 5.76
C LYS A 679 30.99 -7.86 5.70
N ARG A 680 32.29 -7.54 5.79
CA ARG A 680 33.38 -8.53 5.82
C ARG A 680 33.43 -9.28 7.14
N LEU A 681 33.25 -8.57 8.26
CA LEU A 681 33.18 -9.21 9.58
C LEU A 681 31.99 -10.18 9.68
N ASP A 682 30.81 -9.77 9.22
CA ASP A 682 29.62 -10.61 9.14
C ASP A 682 29.89 -11.90 8.36
N PHE A 683 30.53 -11.78 7.19
CA PHE A 683 30.91 -12.95 6.39
C PHE A 683 31.87 -13.89 7.13
N ALA A 684 32.91 -13.36 7.78
CA ALA A 684 33.87 -14.16 8.53
C ALA A 684 33.20 -14.89 9.72
N LEU A 685 32.27 -14.23 10.43
CA LEU A 685 31.50 -14.85 11.50
C LEU A 685 30.53 -15.93 10.99
N LYS A 686 29.88 -15.72 9.83
CA LYS A 686 29.08 -16.77 9.19
C LYS A 686 29.91 -18.01 8.88
N LEU A 687 31.10 -17.83 8.29
CA LEU A 687 32.02 -18.93 8.02
C LEU A 687 32.38 -19.69 9.29
N ARG A 688 32.74 -18.98 10.36
CA ARG A 688 33.06 -19.59 11.66
C ARG A 688 31.89 -20.40 12.21
N LEU A 689 30.68 -19.86 12.20
CA LEU A 689 29.47 -20.58 12.65
C LEU A 689 29.14 -21.79 11.76
N ALA A 690 29.47 -21.72 10.46
CA ALA A 690 29.34 -22.84 9.52
C ALA A 690 30.50 -23.85 9.59
N GLY A 691 31.41 -23.72 10.57
CA GLY A 691 32.50 -24.67 10.80
C GLY A 691 33.76 -24.42 9.95
N THR A 692 33.88 -23.25 9.32
CA THR A 692 35.09 -22.82 8.59
C THR A 692 35.83 -21.76 9.41
N PRO A 693 36.83 -22.13 10.24
CA PRO A 693 37.56 -21.18 11.07
C PRO A 693 38.46 -20.26 10.24
N SER A 694 38.95 -19.17 10.85
CA SER A 694 39.89 -18.24 10.23
C SER A 694 41.27 -18.35 10.89
N ALA A 695 42.33 -18.13 10.11
CA ALA A 695 43.70 -18.08 10.60
C ALA A 695 44.46 -16.90 9.99
N TRP A 696 45.31 -16.29 10.80
CA TRP A 696 46.25 -15.24 10.39
C TRP A 696 47.65 -15.85 10.19
N VAL A 697 48.31 -15.46 9.10
CA VAL A 697 49.65 -15.92 8.70
C VAL A 697 50.61 -14.74 8.70
N PRO A 698 51.40 -14.54 9.77
CA PRO A 698 52.24 -13.35 9.93
C PRO A 698 53.35 -13.24 8.88
N GLU A 699 53.87 -14.37 8.40
CA GLU A 699 54.99 -14.45 7.45
C GLU A 699 54.66 -13.96 6.03
N VAL A 700 53.37 -13.77 5.73
CA VAL A 700 52.91 -13.22 4.45
C VAL A 700 52.47 -11.78 4.70
N GLU A 701 53.08 -10.84 3.98
CA GLU A 701 52.85 -9.40 4.13
C GLU A 701 52.29 -8.83 2.81
N MET A 702 51.18 -8.12 2.90
CA MET A 702 50.58 -7.35 1.80
C MET A 702 50.50 -5.88 2.18
N VAL A 703 50.69 -4.98 1.22
CA VAL A 703 50.56 -3.54 1.40
C VAL A 703 49.23 -3.07 0.83
N CYS A 704 48.49 -2.28 1.59
CA CYS A 704 47.29 -1.63 1.15
C CYS A 704 47.64 -0.26 0.55
N ALA A 705 47.42 -0.08 -0.75
CA ALA A 705 47.49 1.25 -1.36
C ALA A 705 46.32 2.09 -0.82
N ASP A 706 46.60 3.28 -0.31
CA ASP A 706 45.59 4.10 0.36
C ASP A 706 44.59 4.69 -0.65
N GLU A 707 43.31 4.69 -0.29
CA GLU A 707 42.19 5.14 -1.14
C GLU A 707 41.98 6.67 -1.09
N THR A 708 42.91 7.47 -0.56
CA THR A 708 42.64 8.88 -0.23
C THR A 708 43.57 9.88 -0.92
N ILE A 709 43.32 10.16 -2.20
CA ILE A 709 43.78 11.42 -2.81
C ILE A 709 42.63 12.06 -3.59
N GLY A 710 41.86 12.90 -2.90
CA GLY A 710 40.85 13.77 -3.52
C GLY A 710 40.18 14.68 -2.48
N GLY A 711 40.44 15.99 -2.55
CA GLY A 711 40.12 17.02 -1.54
C GLY A 711 38.64 17.34 -1.28
N ALA A 712 37.73 16.37 -1.38
CA ALA A 712 36.32 16.48 -0.96
C ALA A 712 36.10 15.97 0.48
N ALA A 713 37.09 16.21 1.36
CA ALA A 713 37.33 15.45 2.57
C ALA A 713 36.21 15.51 3.62
N ALA A 714 35.60 16.67 3.87
CA ALA A 714 34.69 16.82 5.02
C ALA A 714 33.33 16.13 4.82
N ALA A 715 32.65 16.38 3.70
CA ALA A 715 31.33 15.80 3.42
C ALA A 715 31.40 14.28 3.19
N ALA A 716 32.45 13.81 2.50
CA ALA A 716 32.72 12.37 2.33
C ALA A 716 33.02 11.68 3.66
N GLN A 717 33.70 12.36 4.59
CA GLN A 717 34.02 11.80 5.90
C GLN A 717 32.81 11.77 6.85
N ALA A 718 31.95 12.80 6.82
CA ALA A 718 30.67 12.80 7.55
C ALA A 718 29.75 11.66 7.05
N TRP A 719 29.67 11.50 5.72
CA TRP A 719 29.00 10.38 5.06
C TRP A 719 29.50 9.02 5.56
N GLN A 720 30.81 8.78 5.47
CA GLN A 720 31.42 7.52 5.90
C GLN A 720 31.21 7.26 7.40
N SER A 721 31.22 8.31 8.24
CA SER A 721 30.93 8.19 9.66
C SER A 721 29.50 7.71 9.92
N LEU A 722 28.51 8.28 9.22
CA LEU A 722 27.11 7.87 9.35
C LEU A 722 26.90 6.42 8.86
N VAL A 723 27.50 6.06 7.72
CA VAL A 723 27.48 4.68 7.20
C VAL A 723 28.03 3.69 8.23
N ARG A 724 29.19 3.98 8.83
CA ARG A 724 29.76 3.13 9.88
C ARG A 724 28.84 2.98 11.09
N GLN A 725 28.17 4.04 11.54
CA GLN A 725 27.23 3.95 12.66
C GLN A 725 26.01 3.07 12.33
N VAL A 726 25.44 3.24 11.12
CA VAL A 726 24.30 2.44 10.66
C VAL A 726 24.67 0.96 10.52
N ASP A 727 25.81 0.68 9.92
CA ASP A 727 26.30 -0.68 9.75
C ASP A 727 26.66 -1.33 11.07
N ARG A 728 27.30 -0.59 11.98
CA ARG A 728 27.61 -1.06 13.33
C ARG A 728 26.33 -1.41 14.09
N TRP A 729 25.31 -0.55 14.05
CA TRP A 729 24.01 -0.84 14.63
C TRP A 729 23.37 -2.12 14.05
N ALA A 730 23.43 -2.30 12.73
CA ALA A 730 22.91 -3.48 12.06
C ALA A 730 23.70 -4.74 12.44
N PHE A 731 25.02 -4.62 12.56
CA PHE A 731 25.93 -5.68 12.98
C PHE A 731 25.64 -6.10 14.42
N ASP A 732 25.55 -5.16 15.36
CA ASP A 732 25.34 -5.45 16.77
C ASP A 732 23.98 -6.12 17.01
N ARG A 733 22.92 -5.69 16.32
CA ARG A 733 21.61 -6.38 16.40
C ARG A 733 21.67 -7.83 15.93
N ARG A 734 22.51 -8.13 14.95
CA ARG A 734 22.64 -9.48 14.39
C ARG A 734 23.56 -10.36 15.23
N TRP A 735 24.67 -9.80 15.72
CA TRP A 735 25.81 -10.57 16.21
C TRP A 735 26.09 -10.41 17.69
N SER A 736 25.63 -9.37 18.39
CA SER A 736 25.99 -9.12 19.81
C SER A 736 25.74 -10.34 20.70
N LEU A 737 24.56 -10.96 20.62
CA LEU A 737 24.24 -12.18 21.38
C LEU A 737 25.11 -13.37 20.99
N ALA A 738 25.43 -13.53 19.71
CA ALA A 738 26.28 -14.62 19.25
C ALA A 738 27.73 -14.42 19.72
N VAL A 739 28.26 -13.20 19.56
CA VAL A 739 29.60 -12.79 19.97
C VAL A 739 29.78 -12.93 21.48
N ALA A 740 28.81 -12.49 22.28
CA ALA A 740 28.84 -12.66 23.74
C ALA A 740 28.94 -14.14 24.17
N ASN A 741 28.32 -15.05 23.41
CA ASN A 741 28.28 -16.49 23.70
C ASN A 741 29.36 -17.30 22.97
N MET A 742 30.13 -16.71 22.06
CA MET A 742 31.20 -17.42 21.35
C MET A 742 32.31 -17.81 22.33
N ARG A 743 32.80 -19.06 22.23
CA ARG A 743 34.01 -19.47 22.94
C ARG A 743 35.23 -18.87 22.23
N SER A 744 36.16 -18.33 23.02
CA SER A 744 37.49 -17.86 22.56
C SER A 744 38.20 -18.96 21.80
#